data_AF-A0A8H2WKI3-F1
#
_entry.id   AF-A0A8H2WKI3-F1
#
_cell.length_a   1.000
_cell.length_b   1.000
_cell.length_c   1.000
_cell.angle_alpha   90.00
_cell.angle_beta   90.00
_cell.angle_gamma   90.00
#
_symmetry.space_group_name_H-M   'P 1'
#
loop_
_entity.id
_entity.type
_entity.pdbx_description
1 polymer ?
#
loop_
_entity_poly.entity_id
_entity_poly.type
_entity_poly.pdbx_seq_one_letter_code
_entity_poly.pdbx_strand_id
1 'polypeptide(L)'
;MNLNLLFLSLSQFSRVMPRVLATSLLALHAAAQLVYAQNPENQANSIVPYTVPSEPRYDYAEVLHKSLLFYHAQRSGKLGPNRRLAWRGDSCFDCVGLNGEDLSGGYFEAANTMKWGLPLAWTLTQLSFNVHVFSEAMQSVNEYDEALEGIKWGTDYLVNCISSPDQFVGQFGVSAIGETDIDFGYFGPAEEYEMWAPRGIKRSEGIAYINSTNPSSEILGESSAALAAASVVFSNKDKEYSEKLRGHAIDLYNRAVKDQGSYMKSTHPNLQTVKSWYPSTIFEDELAWSAAWLYIATGDEQWRRTADEWIAKAGSHLGEYSWDEKLVGTHMLLFHQTKNETYKAAIEQFFNVFRAGGSIKQTAKGLSFFYGWGSLRYASNHGFIMMAYSKVIGYDNPNATWPIQYASQQINYALGDAGRSWVVGFGKDSPVRPYHKSSYNSFIDYPMRGQDNGAQGQDFLFSSTVNRFILYGALEGGPAWNDTFKDDRSAYEYTDEYHNPVTQDYNAGFTGLTAAMIDYYGHNKFKAFTDCGLDLGWSHPNASNPPQWPDNDCYHTCNTGCVKSTPNSTTETNPEQPASTGAAMASVTVQDTRFGKVKNGQEMTTDLCLIFVRDHVLGTNNRPAPTIKPWRVAGIFFRLSVPQPPPPHRIMTRLLPILALQALAALPRFALAAEQDPPNHANSTVPYTTPSTPKYNYAEVIHKSLLFYHSQRSGRLGPNRRLAWRGDSCLNCIGNYGEDLTGGYYEAANTMKWGLPLAWTITQLAWNVYAFPDGFKAVNEHDEALEGVKWGTDYLVNCIANKDQFVGQLGVSAVGKTDVDFGYFGPPEEYDMWVPMGLKHSDGIAYINSSNPSSEILGEAAAAMAATSLIFAEKDKAYSDGLLQHSIDLYNRATTYQGSYMKSTHPNLKTVKEWYPSSIYTDELAWAAAWLYAATKDENYRTAADGFIAKSADHNNEYSWDEKLPGVYTLLFTLTKNDTYKAGAEAFFKDYWPGGSIKQTAKGLAFLGSWGSLGYASATGFLMMNYAKTVGYHEAAANHSVSFSAQQLNYILGDCGRSWVVGFGEGSPIRPYHKSSYNSFIDYPMRGKDNGAQGEDFLNSKTVNRFILYGALEGGPAWDDTFKDDRSSYEYTDKF
;
A
#
# COMPACT_ATOMS: atom_id res chain seq x y z
N MET A 1 -48.96 -3.13 23.76
CA MET A 1 -49.69 -3.28 22.49
C MET A 1 -50.06 -1.90 21.96
N ASN A 2 -49.86 -1.55 20.68
CA ASN A 2 -48.98 -2.18 19.69
C ASN A 2 -48.49 -1.10 18.71
N LEU A 3 -47.19 -1.12 18.41
CA LEU A 3 -46.69 -0.61 17.14
C LEU A 3 -47.40 -1.42 16.02
N ASN A 4 -47.95 -0.74 15.01
CA ASN A 4 -48.18 -1.27 13.65
C ASN A 4 -48.85 -0.27 12.67
N LEU A 5 -49.05 1.01 13.06
CA LEU A 5 -49.60 2.05 12.17
C LEU A 5 -48.58 3.13 11.72
N LEU A 6 -47.29 2.98 12.07
CA LEU A 6 -46.25 3.98 11.77
C LEU A 6 -45.34 3.63 10.57
N PHE A 7 -45.47 2.43 9.99
CA PHE A 7 -44.49 1.89 9.03
C PHE A 7 -44.81 2.13 7.54
N LEU A 8 -45.86 2.88 7.21
CA LEU A 8 -46.31 3.11 5.83
C LEU A 8 -46.18 4.55 5.31
N SER A 9 -45.58 5.46 6.06
CA SER A 9 -45.30 6.85 5.64
C SER A 9 -43.81 7.23 5.61
N LEU A 10 -42.90 6.37 6.09
CA LEU A 10 -41.47 6.68 6.22
C LEU A 10 -40.63 6.40 4.96
N SER A 11 -41.16 5.69 3.96
CA SER A 11 -40.43 5.31 2.75
C SER A 11 -40.27 6.43 1.70
N GLN A 12 -40.92 7.58 1.88
CA GLN A 12 -40.78 8.74 1.00
C GLN A 12 -39.98 9.91 1.60
N PHE A 13 -39.79 9.97 2.92
CA PHE A 13 -39.09 11.10 3.58
C PHE A 13 -37.56 11.02 3.53
N SER A 14 -36.98 9.84 3.33
CA SER A 14 -35.52 9.65 3.31
C SER A 14 -34.80 10.10 2.02
N ARG A 15 -35.55 10.48 0.97
CA ARG A 15 -35.00 10.69 -0.39
C ARG A 15 -34.72 12.14 -0.81
N VAL A 16 -34.97 13.12 0.07
CA VAL A 16 -34.85 14.55 -0.28
C VAL A 16 -33.96 15.32 0.71
N MET A 17 -33.89 14.91 1.97
CA MET A 17 -33.26 15.72 3.02
C MET A 17 -31.75 16.00 2.83
N PRO A 18 -30.87 15.06 2.46
CA PRO A 18 -29.43 15.33 2.41
C PRO A 18 -29.03 16.45 1.43
N ARG A 19 -29.51 16.39 0.18
CA ARG A 19 -29.23 17.43 -0.84
C ARG A 19 -29.88 18.78 -0.54
N VAL A 20 -31.10 18.77 0.02
CA VAL A 20 -31.77 20.01 0.42
C VAL A 20 -31.13 20.63 1.66
N LEU A 21 -30.64 19.83 2.62
CA LEU A 21 -29.84 20.36 3.74
C LEU A 21 -28.54 20.98 3.22
N ALA A 22 -27.75 20.29 2.39
CA ALA A 22 -26.48 20.83 1.90
C ALA A 22 -26.65 22.17 1.16
N THR A 23 -27.59 22.25 0.23
CA THR A 23 -27.88 23.50 -0.51
C THR A 23 -28.51 24.60 0.36
N SER A 24 -29.36 24.23 1.34
CA SER A 24 -29.93 25.19 2.30
C SER A 24 -28.89 25.67 3.32
N LEU A 25 -27.93 24.82 3.70
CA LEU A 25 -26.82 25.18 4.59
C LEU A 25 -25.84 26.10 3.90
N LEU A 26 -25.48 25.85 2.64
CA LEU A 26 -24.70 26.81 1.82
C LEU A 26 -25.43 28.16 1.67
N ALA A 27 -26.74 28.14 1.43
CA ALA A 27 -27.55 29.36 1.40
C ALA A 27 -27.64 30.06 2.77
N LEU A 28 -27.70 29.31 3.87
CA LEU A 28 -27.61 29.86 5.23
C LEU A 28 -26.19 30.36 5.56
N HIS A 29 -25.13 29.77 4.99
CA HIS A 29 -23.75 30.24 5.13
C HIS A 29 -23.58 31.60 4.44
N ALA A 30 -23.98 31.70 3.18
CA ALA A 30 -23.98 32.97 2.45
C ALA A 30 -24.87 34.04 3.12
N ALA A 31 -26.04 33.66 3.67
CA ALA A 31 -26.88 34.57 4.44
C ALA A 31 -26.27 34.95 5.80
N ALA A 32 -25.61 34.03 6.49
CA ALA A 32 -24.91 34.28 7.74
C ALA A 32 -23.71 35.21 7.52
N GLN A 33 -22.92 35.01 6.47
CA GLN A 33 -21.85 35.91 6.04
C GLN A 33 -22.39 37.32 5.73
N LEU A 34 -23.54 37.44 5.06
CA LEU A 34 -24.23 38.72 4.83
C LEU A 34 -24.71 39.40 6.12
N VAL A 35 -25.12 38.64 7.14
CA VAL A 35 -25.50 39.17 8.46
C VAL A 35 -24.28 39.51 9.33
N TYR A 36 -23.20 38.73 9.23
CA TYR A 36 -21.96 38.95 9.97
C TYR A 36 -21.19 40.17 9.44
N ALA A 37 -21.23 40.38 8.11
CA ALA A 37 -20.78 41.62 7.47
C ALA A 37 -21.55 42.87 7.94
N GLN A 38 -22.76 42.71 8.51
CA GLN A 38 -23.60 43.78 9.06
C GLN A 38 -23.50 43.93 10.59
N ASN A 39 -22.58 43.22 11.26
CA ASN A 39 -22.39 43.34 12.70
C ASN A 39 -21.85 44.75 13.10
N PRO A 40 -22.54 45.53 13.96
CA PRO A 40 -22.18 46.94 14.22
C PRO A 40 -20.82 47.22 14.89
N GLU A 41 -20.07 46.20 15.32
CA GLU A 41 -18.72 46.36 15.88
C GLU A 41 -17.62 46.53 14.81
N ASN A 42 -17.95 46.44 13.51
CA ASN A 42 -17.05 46.78 12.39
C ASN A 42 -16.79 48.31 12.26
N GLN A 43 -16.29 48.94 13.32
CA GLN A 43 -15.96 50.37 13.31
C GLN A 43 -14.64 50.67 12.58
N ALA A 44 -14.81 51.08 11.32
CA ALA A 44 -13.92 51.96 10.54
C ALA A 44 -12.49 51.49 10.23
N ASN A 45 -12.28 51.09 8.96
CA ASN A 45 -11.04 51.28 8.18
C ASN A 45 -9.71 50.92 8.89
N SER A 46 -9.70 49.82 9.62
CA SER A 46 -8.53 49.31 10.36
C SER A 46 -7.43 48.79 9.43
N ILE A 47 -6.56 49.68 8.96
CA ILE A 47 -5.17 49.31 8.66
C ILE A 47 -4.39 49.39 9.97
N VAL A 48 -3.77 48.27 10.36
CA VAL A 48 -2.87 48.20 11.52
C VAL A 48 -1.54 48.85 11.13
N PRO A 49 -1.08 49.92 11.82
CA PRO A 49 0.15 50.61 11.46
C PRO A 49 1.37 49.68 11.54
N TYR A 50 2.07 49.51 10.42
CA TYR A 50 3.27 48.69 10.32
C TYR A 50 4.51 49.53 9.96
N THR A 51 5.61 49.32 10.66
CA THR A 51 6.92 49.91 10.31
C THR A 51 7.76 48.82 9.69
N VAL A 52 8.16 49.00 8.42
CA VAL A 52 9.11 48.09 7.73
C VAL A 52 10.39 48.00 8.56
N PRO A 53 10.80 46.80 9.01
CA PRO A 53 12.06 46.61 9.72
C PRO A 53 13.24 46.99 8.81
N SER A 54 14.30 47.62 9.34
CA SER A 54 15.53 47.92 8.58
C SER A 54 16.42 46.68 8.37
N GLU A 55 16.26 45.69 9.24
CA GLU A 55 16.91 44.38 9.19
C GLU A 55 15.83 43.28 9.13
N PRO A 56 16.09 42.16 8.43
CA PRO A 56 15.10 41.08 8.31
C PRO A 56 14.75 40.49 9.70
N ARG A 57 13.45 40.28 9.96
CA ARG A 57 12.97 39.67 11.22
C ARG A 57 13.10 38.14 11.23
N TYR A 58 13.09 37.53 10.06
CA TYR A 58 13.07 36.09 9.86
C TYR A 58 14.14 35.72 8.83
N ASP A 59 14.66 34.49 8.92
CA ASP A 59 15.52 33.95 7.88
C ASP A 59 14.65 33.53 6.68
N TYR A 60 14.45 34.47 5.75
CA TYR A 60 13.68 34.20 4.54
C TYR A 60 14.35 33.13 3.64
N ALA A 61 15.64 32.82 3.81
CA ALA A 61 16.28 31.73 3.07
C ALA A 61 15.84 30.36 3.62
N GLU A 62 15.76 30.20 4.95
CA GLU A 62 15.15 29.03 5.59
C GLU A 62 13.69 28.84 5.13
N VAL A 63 12.92 29.93 5.07
CA VAL A 63 11.52 29.90 4.62
C VAL A 63 11.42 29.50 3.15
N LEU A 64 12.27 30.05 2.28
CA LEU A 64 12.26 29.75 0.84
C LEU A 64 12.61 28.28 0.59
N HIS A 65 13.67 27.80 1.21
CA HIS A 65 14.12 26.39 1.16
C HIS A 65 13.01 25.43 1.59
N LYS A 66 12.35 25.71 2.73
CA LYS A 66 11.23 24.90 3.22
C LYS A 66 10.02 25.00 2.27
N SER A 67 9.70 26.18 1.75
CA SER A 67 8.60 26.38 0.81
C SER A 67 8.80 25.59 -0.50
N LEU A 68 10.05 25.36 -0.92
CA LEU A 68 10.41 24.47 -2.02
C LEU A 68 10.34 22.98 -1.65
N LEU A 69 10.77 22.62 -0.44
CA LEU A 69 10.64 21.26 0.11
C LEU A 69 9.17 20.80 0.27
N PHE A 70 8.22 21.72 0.44
CA PHE A 70 6.79 21.41 0.35
C PHE A 70 6.40 20.84 -1.02
N TYR A 71 6.92 21.37 -2.13
CA TYR A 71 6.59 20.81 -3.45
C TYR A 71 7.17 19.39 -3.61
N HIS A 72 8.35 19.08 -3.05
CA HIS A 72 8.82 17.68 -2.93
C HIS A 72 7.80 16.79 -2.22
N ALA A 73 7.15 17.29 -1.16
CA ALA A 73 6.11 16.57 -0.46
C ALA A 73 4.83 16.33 -1.30
N GLN A 74 4.55 17.19 -2.30
CA GLN A 74 3.44 17.02 -3.24
C GLN A 74 3.78 16.21 -4.51
N ARG A 75 5.06 15.86 -4.78
CA ARG A 75 5.46 15.17 -6.02
C ARG A 75 4.74 13.82 -6.21
N SER A 76 4.17 13.62 -7.40
CA SER A 76 3.62 12.37 -7.91
C SER A 76 4.58 11.76 -8.93
N GLY A 77 4.59 10.44 -9.07
CA GLY A 77 5.43 9.70 -10.03
C GLY A 77 6.58 8.96 -9.38
N LYS A 78 7.62 8.66 -10.18
CA LYS A 78 8.86 8.01 -9.71
C LYS A 78 9.83 9.04 -9.17
N LEU A 79 9.95 9.15 -7.86
CA LEU A 79 10.75 10.19 -7.19
C LEU A 79 12.26 9.99 -7.37
N GLY A 80 12.68 8.79 -7.74
CA GLY A 80 14.05 8.49 -8.16
C GLY A 80 15.07 8.51 -7.01
N PRO A 81 16.38 8.51 -7.34
CA PRO A 81 17.44 8.46 -6.34
C PRO A 81 17.56 9.75 -5.52
N ASN A 82 17.16 10.90 -6.06
CA ASN A 82 17.39 12.21 -5.45
C ASN A 82 16.23 12.71 -4.56
N ARG A 83 15.35 11.82 -4.10
CA ARG A 83 14.18 12.18 -3.28
C ARG A 83 14.59 12.62 -1.86
N ARG A 84 14.28 13.88 -1.51
CA ARG A 84 14.72 14.50 -0.24
C ARG A 84 14.02 13.92 0.99
N LEU A 85 12.74 13.54 0.83
CA LEU A 85 11.85 13.06 1.91
C LEU A 85 11.83 11.52 1.99
N ALA A 86 12.16 10.96 3.16
CA ALA A 86 12.19 9.51 3.39
C ALA A 86 10.81 8.84 3.34
N TRP A 87 9.80 9.62 3.76
CA TRP A 87 8.40 9.21 3.93
C TRP A 87 7.55 9.40 2.67
N ARG A 88 8.13 9.96 1.60
CA ARG A 88 7.56 9.96 0.25
C ARG A 88 8.21 8.85 -0.58
N GLY A 89 7.40 8.15 -1.35
CA GLY A 89 7.81 7.07 -2.24
C GLY A 89 7.24 7.21 -3.64
N ASP A 90 7.60 6.27 -4.50
CA ASP A 90 7.02 6.19 -5.83
C ASP A 90 5.52 5.95 -5.73
N SER A 91 4.75 6.83 -6.38
CA SER A 91 3.28 6.85 -6.35
C SER A 91 2.79 7.15 -7.76
N CYS A 92 1.68 6.57 -8.19
CA CYS A 92 1.17 6.77 -9.55
C CYS A 92 2.20 6.40 -10.66
N PHE A 93 3.14 5.49 -10.38
CA PHE A 93 4.36 5.29 -11.19
C PHE A 93 4.13 4.55 -12.52
N ASP A 94 2.93 4.02 -12.72
CA ASP A 94 2.38 3.33 -13.88
C ASP A 94 1.13 4.06 -14.45
N CYS A 95 0.83 5.26 -13.95
CA CYS A 95 -0.31 6.07 -14.37
C CYS A 95 -0.21 6.50 -15.82
N VAL A 96 -0.91 5.76 -16.69
CA VAL A 96 -1.05 6.09 -18.11
C VAL A 96 -2.42 6.67 -18.45
N GLY A 97 -2.47 7.61 -19.39
CA GLY A 97 -3.71 8.09 -19.99
C GLY A 97 -4.34 7.10 -20.97
N LEU A 98 -5.54 7.41 -21.47
CA LEU A 98 -6.30 6.49 -22.34
C LEU A 98 -5.68 6.34 -23.73
N ASN A 99 -4.81 7.27 -24.15
CA ASN A 99 -4.09 7.26 -25.41
C ASN A 99 -2.60 6.84 -25.25
N GLY A 100 -2.17 6.47 -24.03
CA GLY A 100 -0.79 6.04 -23.72
C GLY A 100 0.13 7.14 -23.18
N GLU A 101 -0.43 8.27 -22.74
CA GLU A 101 0.29 9.38 -22.10
C GLU A 101 0.94 8.95 -20.77
N ASP A 102 2.16 9.39 -20.45
CA ASP A 102 2.76 9.19 -19.12
C ASP A 102 2.26 10.29 -18.15
N LEU A 103 1.23 9.96 -17.37
CA LEU A 103 0.61 10.85 -16.39
C LEU A 103 1.12 10.59 -14.97
N SER A 104 2.27 9.93 -14.82
CA SER A 104 2.85 9.60 -13.51
C SER A 104 3.36 10.83 -12.76
N GLY A 105 4.09 11.73 -13.45
CA GLY A 105 4.75 12.91 -12.88
C GLY A 105 3.83 14.03 -12.35
N GLY A 106 4.39 15.21 -12.11
CA GLY A 106 3.65 16.38 -11.62
C GLY A 106 3.32 16.29 -10.13
N TYR A 107 2.28 16.98 -9.68
CA TYR A 107 2.01 17.23 -8.26
C TYR A 107 0.57 16.90 -7.86
N PHE A 108 0.37 16.36 -6.66
CA PHE A 108 -0.94 16.20 -6.04
C PHE A 108 -1.42 17.53 -5.44
N GLU A 109 -2.68 17.91 -5.70
CA GLU A 109 -3.18 19.28 -5.48
C GLU A 109 -3.10 19.74 -4.02
N ALA A 110 -3.57 18.92 -3.08
CA ALA A 110 -3.59 19.24 -1.64
C ALA A 110 -3.37 17.99 -0.79
N ALA A 111 -4.26 17.74 0.17
CA ALA A 111 -4.36 16.50 0.94
C ALA A 111 -4.81 15.30 0.09
N ASN A 112 -5.55 15.56 -0.98
CA ASN A 112 -6.05 14.59 -1.94
C ASN A 112 -4.90 14.04 -2.82
N THR A 113 -5.22 13.06 -3.68
CA THR A 113 -4.28 12.57 -4.70
C THR A 113 -4.72 12.92 -6.12
N MET A 114 -5.45 14.03 -6.25
CA MET A 114 -5.94 14.54 -7.54
C MET A 114 -4.87 15.40 -8.23
N LYS A 115 -4.91 15.44 -9.57
CA LYS A 115 -4.13 16.37 -10.38
C LYS A 115 -5.10 17.24 -11.17
N TRP A 116 -5.40 18.43 -10.64
CA TRP A 116 -6.36 19.38 -11.22
C TRP A 116 -5.62 20.43 -12.06
N GLY A 117 -5.94 20.51 -13.35
CA GLY A 117 -5.13 21.24 -14.33
C GLY A 117 -5.00 22.73 -14.05
N LEU A 118 -6.10 23.41 -13.67
CA LEU A 118 -6.10 24.85 -13.45
C LEU A 118 -5.17 25.29 -12.29
N PRO A 119 -5.36 24.83 -11.02
CA PRO A 119 -4.47 25.23 -9.93
C PRO A 119 -3.04 24.71 -10.09
N LEU A 120 -2.83 23.51 -10.65
CA LEU A 120 -1.49 22.98 -10.92
C LEU A 120 -0.75 23.83 -11.96
N ALA A 121 -1.40 24.21 -13.05
CA ALA A 121 -0.82 25.07 -14.06
C ALA A 121 -0.52 26.46 -13.48
N TRP A 122 -1.47 27.07 -12.77
CA TRP A 122 -1.27 28.37 -12.13
C TRP A 122 -0.09 28.39 -11.15
N THR A 123 0.04 27.34 -10.31
CA THR A 123 1.21 27.17 -9.43
C THR A 123 2.51 27.18 -10.23
N LEU A 124 2.58 26.51 -11.38
CA LEU A 124 3.79 26.47 -12.22
C LEU A 124 4.05 27.81 -12.93
N THR A 125 3.01 28.52 -13.37
CA THR A 125 3.15 29.87 -13.92
C THR A 125 3.66 30.85 -12.86
N GLN A 126 3.10 30.80 -11.65
CA GLN A 126 3.52 31.66 -10.53
C GLN A 126 4.93 31.31 -10.03
N LEU A 127 5.30 30.02 -9.91
CA LEU A 127 6.68 29.62 -9.61
C LEU A 127 7.66 30.11 -10.69
N SER A 128 7.28 30.02 -11.96
CA SER A 128 8.07 30.59 -13.07
C SER A 128 8.17 32.11 -12.99
N PHE A 129 7.10 32.81 -12.56
CA PHE A 129 7.11 34.26 -12.34
C PHE A 129 8.02 34.66 -11.17
N ASN A 130 8.04 33.87 -10.10
CA ASN A 130 8.95 34.04 -8.96
C ASN A 130 10.41 34.03 -9.43
N VAL A 131 10.78 33.03 -10.23
CA VAL A 131 12.13 32.92 -10.81
C VAL A 131 12.39 34.05 -11.81
N HIS A 132 11.43 34.42 -12.66
CA HIS A 132 11.59 35.50 -13.64
C HIS A 132 11.92 36.87 -13.02
N VAL A 133 11.38 37.20 -11.84
CA VAL A 133 11.58 38.50 -11.17
C VAL A 133 12.67 38.45 -10.08
N PHE A 134 12.86 37.31 -9.42
CA PHE A 134 13.71 37.18 -8.23
C PHE A 134 14.79 36.08 -8.34
N SER A 135 15.16 35.67 -9.56
CA SER A 135 16.22 34.68 -9.81
C SER A 135 17.53 34.99 -9.08
N GLU A 136 17.99 36.24 -9.06
CA GLU A 136 19.24 36.64 -8.40
C GLU A 136 19.21 36.39 -6.90
N ALA A 137 18.07 36.71 -6.25
CA ALA A 137 17.86 36.43 -4.83
C ALA A 137 17.87 34.92 -4.57
N MET A 138 17.16 34.13 -5.37
CA MET A 138 17.17 32.66 -5.28
C MET A 138 18.57 32.06 -5.54
N GLN A 139 19.37 32.64 -6.45
CA GLN A 139 20.75 32.21 -6.70
C GLN A 139 21.64 32.50 -5.50
N SER A 140 21.48 33.66 -4.87
CA SER A 140 22.29 34.11 -3.72
C SER A 140 22.20 33.21 -2.49
N VAL A 141 21.08 32.51 -2.32
CA VAL A 141 20.84 31.55 -1.23
C VAL A 141 20.80 30.09 -1.69
N ASN A 142 21.28 29.79 -2.91
CA ASN A 142 21.34 28.44 -3.50
C ASN A 142 19.96 27.74 -3.58
N GLU A 143 18.89 28.43 -3.96
CA GLU A 143 17.55 27.85 -4.17
C GLU A 143 17.07 27.92 -5.64
N TYR A 144 17.81 28.62 -6.52
CA TYR A 144 17.44 28.79 -7.93
C TYR A 144 17.35 27.48 -8.72
N ASP A 145 18.31 26.55 -8.54
CA ASP A 145 18.30 25.28 -9.26
C ASP A 145 17.22 24.31 -8.74
N GLU A 146 16.84 24.40 -7.46
CA GLU A 146 15.67 23.68 -6.90
C GLU A 146 14.35 24.28 -7.41
N ALA A 147 14.22 25.61 -7.44
CA ALA A 147 13.05 26.27 -8.01
C ALA A 147 12.85 25.87 -9.48
N LEU A 148 13.92 25.79 -10.28
CA LEU A 148 13.87 25.23 -11.62
C LEU A 148 13.50 23.74 -11.64
N GLU A 149 14.10 22.89 -10.79
CA GLU A 149 13.74 21.46 -10.72
C GLU A 149 12.24 21.27 -10.44
N GLY A 150 11.68 22.05 -9.51
CA GLY A 150 10.26 22.04 -9.18
C GLY A 150 9.36 22.48 -10.34
N ILE A 151 9.73 23.56 -11.05
CA ILE A 151 9.01 23.99 -12.27
C ILE A 151 9.11 22.90 -13.35
N LYS A 152 10.28 22.27 -13.52
CA LYS A 152 10.47 21.20 -14.50
C LYS A 152 9.57 20.00 -14.21
N TRP A 153 9.51 19.57 -12.96
CA TRP A 153 8.71 18.42 -12.52
C TRP A 153 7.22 18.53 -12.90
N GLY A 154 6.65 19.72 -12.74
CA GLY A 154 5.28 20.00 -13.14
C GLY A 154 5.10 20.24 -14.65
N THR A 155 6.07 20.88 -15.31
CA THR A 155 5.97 21.17 -16.75
C THR A 155 6.26 19.97 -17.65
N ASP A 156 7.07 19.01 -17.23
CA ASP A 156 7.18 17.69 -17.87
C ASP A 156 5.81 16.99 -17.86
N TYR A 157 5.08 17.05 -16.73
CA TYR A 157 3.71 16.51 -16.63
C TYR A 157 2.71 17.27 -17.51
N LEU A 158 2.73 18.62 -17.53
CA LEU A 158 1.87 19.39 -18.43
C LEU A 158 2.15 19.09 -19.92
N VAL A 159 3.40 18.84 -20.30
CA VAL A 159 3.75 18.39 -21.66
C VAL A 159 3.19 16.99 -21.94
N ASN A 160 3.28 16.06 -20.99
CA ASN A 160 2.69 14.73 -21.16
C ASN A 160 1.15 14.74 -21.19
N CYS A 161 0.51 15.76 -20.60
CA CYS A 161 -0.93 15.98 -20.70
C CYS A 161 -1.38 16.35 -22.13
N ILE A 162 -0.46 16.68 -23.05
CA ILE A 162 -0.75 16.98 -24.47
C ILE A 162 -0.95 15.67 -25.25
N SER A 163 -2.06 15.02 -24.93
CA SER A 163 -2.46 13.68 -25.37
C SER A 163 -2.43 13.45 -26.89
N SER A 164 -2.91 14.43 -27.66
CA SER A 164 -2.97 14.36 -29.13
C SER A 164 -3.07 15.78 -29.71
N PRO A 165 -3.10 15.98 -31.05
CA PRO A 165 -3.33 17.28 -31.67
C PRO A 165 -4.66 17.95 -31.30
N ASP A 166 -5.66 17.19 -30.86
CA ASP A 166 -7.02 17.67 -30.56
C ASP A 166 -7.44 17.49 -29.09
N GLN A 167 -6.60 16.90 -28.23
CA GLN A 167 -6.94 16.61 -26.83
C GLN A 167 -5.82 16.99 -25.84
N PHE A 168 -6.25 17.43 -24.64
CA PHE A 168 -5.39 17.72 -23.48
C PHE A 168 -6.00 17.13 -22.20
N VAL A 169 -5.19 16.61 -21.28
CA VAL A 169 -5.63 16.10 -19.97
C VAL A 169 -5.81 17.27 -18.99
N GLY A 170 -7.03 17.76 -18.82
CA GLY A 170 -7.33 18.88 -17.92
C GLY A 170 -7.54 18.48 -16.45
N GLN A 171 -7.73 17.19 -16.20
CA GLN A 171 -7.80 16.59 -14.86
C GLN A 171 -7.34 15.14 -14.96
N PHE A 172 -6.69 14.65 -13.90
CA PHE A 172 -6.37 13.24 -13.70
C PHE A 172 -6.64 12.82 -12.24
N GLY A 173 -7.03 11.56 -12.04
CA GLY A 173 -7.51 11.04 -10.75
C GLY A 173 -9.04 11.05 -10.64
N VAL A 174 -9.60 10.07 -9.91
CA VAL A 174 -11.05 9.89 -9.74
C VAL A 174 -11.49 10.54 -8.43
N SER A 175 -12.23 11.65 -8.52
CA SER A 175 -12.78 12.30 -7.32
C SER A 175 -13.94 11.51 -6.73
N ALA A 176 -14.91 11.11 -7.54
CA ALA A 176 -16.17 10.52 -7.12
C ALA A 176 -16.78 9.66 -8.24
N ILE A 177 -17.62 8.69 -7.87
CA ILE A 177 -18.49 7.96 -8.81
C ILE A 177 -19.93 8.01 -8.27
N GLY A 178 -20.84 8.62 -9.05
CA GLY A 178 -22.24 8.79 -8.68
C GLY A 178 -22.41 9.75 -7.49
N GLU A 179 -22.66 9.19 -6.31
CA GLU A 179 -22.80 9.93 -5.04
C GLU A 179 -21.73 9.49 -4.01
N THR A 180 -20.69 8.79 -4.45
CA THR A 180 -19.63 8.24 -3.59
C THR A 180 -18.30 8.88 -3.93
N ASP A 181 -17.74 9.64 -2.98
CA ASP A 181 -16.39 10.18 -3.07
C ASP A 181 -15.34 9.06 -2.99
N ILE A 182 -14.41 9.10 -3.94
CA ILE A 182 -13.34 8.11 -4.13
C ILE A 182 -12.03 8.65 -3.55
N ASP A 183 -11.53 9.80 -4.03
CA ASP A 183 -10.29 10.39 -3.50
C ASP A 183 -10.52 11.12 -2.16
N PHE A 184 -11.58 11.92 -2.06
CA PHE A 184 -11.93 12.58 -0.79
C PHE A 184 -12.23 11.54 0.31
N GLY A 185 -12.91 10.45 -0.03
CA GLY A 185 -13.14 9.30 0.85
C GLY A 185 -11.93 8.39 1.09
N TYR A 186 -10.83 8.53 0.35
CA TYR A 186 -9.59 7.76 0.58
C TYR A 186 -8.70 8.47 1.60
N PHE A 187 -8.24 7.81 2.67
CA PHE A 187 -7.49 8.46 3.77
C PHE A 187 -6.05 7.96 3.96
N GLY A 188 -5.51 7.22 3.00
CA GLY A 188 -4.12 6.73 3.02
C GLY A 188 -3.10 7.69 2.41
N PRO A 189 -1.81 7.30 2.36
CA PRO A 189 -0.77 8.02 1.65
C PRO A 189 -0.88 7.80 0.13
N ALA A 190 -0.37 8.72 -0.69
CA ALA A 190 -0.53 8.64 -2.14
C ALA A 190 0.10 7.40 -2.80
N GLU A 191 1.14 6.84 -2.17
CA GLU A 191 1.84 5.61 -2.57
C GLU A 191 0.97 4.35 -2.45
N GLU A 192 -0.10 4.39 -1.67
CA GLU A 192 -1.02 3.26 -1.40
C GLU A 192 -2.33 3.33 -2.21
N TYR A 193 -2.57 4.40 -2.98
CA TYR A 193 -3.89 4.63 -3.58
C TYR A 193 -4.37 3.48 -4.48
N GLU A 194 -3.56 2.98 -5.42
CA GLU A 194 -4.00 1.92 -6.35
C GLU A 194 -4.37 0.58 -5.66
N MET A 195 -3.90 0.38 -4.41
CA MET A 195 -4.15 -0.85 -3.64
C MET A 195 -5.43 -0.78 -2.79
N TRP A 196 -5.93 0.45 -2.51
CA TRP A 196 -6.94 0.71 -1.48
C TRP A 196 -8.09 1.64 -1.93
N ALA A 197 -7.91 2.44 -2.99
CA ALA A 197 -9.04 2.98 -3.74
C ALA A 197 -9.86 1.80 -4.34
N PRO A 198 -11.17 1.95 -4.60
CA PRO A 198 -12.03 0.78 -4.77
C PRO A 198 -11.63 -0.13 -5.93
N ARG A 199 -11.31 -1.39 -5.59
CA ARG A 199 -10.68 -2.40 -6.46
C ARG A 199 -11.32 -2.45 -7.85
N GLY A 200 -10.57 -2.02 -8.86
CA GLY A 200 -10.96 -2.05 -10.27
C GLY A 200 -11.10 -0.67 -10.91
N ILE A 201 -11.30 0.39 -10.13
CA ILE A 201 -11.25 1.78 -10.62
C ILE A 201 -9.79 2.16 -10.88
N LYS A 202 -9.46 2.56 -12.09
CA LYS A 202 -8.17 3.18 -12.44
C LYS A 202 -8.27 4.70 -12.35
N ARG A 203 -7.19 5.37 -11.92
CA ARG A 203 -7.10 6.84 -11.97
C ARG A 203 -7.37 7.44 -13.36
N SER A 204 -7.10 6.69 -14.43
CA SER A 204 -7.36 7.10 -15.80
C SER A 204 -8.85 7.19 -16.18
N GLU A 205 -9.75 6.52 -15.43
CA GLU A 205 -11.20 6.72 -15.56
C GLU A 205 -11.64 8.11 -15.07
N GLY A 206 -10.81 8.73 -14.21
CA GLY A 206 -11.00 10.08 -13.69
C GLY A 206 -10.51 11.20 -14.61
N ILE A 207 -9.97 10.86 -15.79
CA ILE A 207 -9.47 11.84 -16.75
C ILE A 207 -10.62 12.71 -17.27
N ALA A 208 -10.38 14.02 -17.38
CA ALA A 208 -11.18 14.89 -18.23
C ALA A 208 -10.33 15.38 -19.41
N TYR A 209 -10.66 14.92 -20.61
CA TYR A 209 -10.05 15.44 -21.84
C TYR A 209 -10.71 16.75 -22.24
N ILE A 210 -9.92 17.80 -22.34
CA ILE A 210 -10.33 19.09 -22.92
C ILE A 210 -10.13 19.01 -24.44
N ASN A 211 -11.18 19.35 -25.19
CA ASN A 211 -11.25 19.31 -26.66
C ASN A 211 -12.50 20.06 -27.15
N SER A 212 -12.73 20.11 -28.47
CA SER A 212 -13.88 20.80 -29.09
C SER A 212 -15.28 20.37 -28.62
N THR A 213 -15.44 19.19 -28.04
CA THR A 213 -16.71 18.70 -27.45
C THR A 213 -16.82 18.92 -25.95
N ASN A 214 -15.69 19.25 -25.29
CA ASN A 214 -15.58 19.53 -23.86
C ASN A 214 -14.56 20.67 -23.65
N PRO A 215 -14.89 21.91 -24.04
CA PRO A 215 -13.92 23.01 -24.05
C PRO A 215 -13.64 23.57 -22.64
N SER A 216 -12.40 24.03 -22.46
CA SER A 216 -11.94 24.80 -21.31
C SER A 216 -10.81 25.72 -21.73
N SER A 217 -11.15 26.98 -21.97
CA SER A 217 -10.18 28.04 -22.23
C SER A 217 -9.36 28.40 -20.99
N GLU A 218 -9.90 28.15 -19.77
CA GLU A 218 -9.19 28.31 -18.50
C GLU A 218 -7.99 27.36 -18.43
N ILE A 219 -8.26 26.05 -18.48
CA ILE A 219 -7.24 25.01 -18.25
C ILE A 219 -6.20 25.03 -19.37
N LEU A 220 -6.62 25.23 -20.63
CA LEU A 220 -5.69 25.33 -21.75
C LEU A 220 -4.90 26.66 -21.74
N GLY A 221 -5.55 27.76 -21.35
CA GLY A 221 -4.93 29.09 -21.25
C GLY A 221 -3.85 29.11 -20.17
N GLU A 222 -4.17 28.70 -18.95
CA GLU A 222 -3.20 28.63 -17.85
C GLU A 222 -2.12 27.56 -18.10
N SER A 223 -2.45 26.41 -18.69
CA SER A 223 -1.42 25.42 -19.07
C SER A 223 -0.46 25.98 -20.13
N SER A 224 -0.95 26.75 -21.09
CA SER A 224 -0.10 27.51 -22.01
C SER A 224 0.73 28.57 -21.27
N ALA A 225 0.15 29.29 -20.31
CA ALA A 225 0.86 30.30 -19.52
C ALA A 225 2.01 29.67 -18.72
N ALA A 226 1.79 28.52 -18.09
CA ALA A 226 2.78 27.75 -17.36
C ALA A 226 3.95 27.31 -18.25
N LEU A 227 3.65 26.72 -19.42
CA LEU A 227 4.68 26.29 -20.37
C LEU A 227 5.44 27.48 -20.98
N ALA A 228 4.76 28.60 -21.26
CA ALA A 228 5.39 29.82 -21.74
C ALA A 228 6.30 30.46 -20.68
N ALA A 229 5.82 30.62 -19.44
CA ALA A 229 6.60 31.16 -18.32
C ALA A 229 7.82 30.29 -17.99
N ALA A 230 7.65 28.97 -17.96
CA ALA A 230 8.74 28.03 -17.81
C ALA A 230 9.76 28.15 -18.95
N SER A 231 9.31 28.30 -20.21
CA SER A 231 10.23 28.49 -21.34
C SER A 231 11.11 29.73 -21.19
N VAL A 232 10.62 30.81 -20.57
CA VAL A 232 11.40 32.02 -20.27
C VAL A 232 12.53 31.71 -19.29
N VAL A 233 12.23 31.08 -18.15
CA VAL A 233 13.23 30.83 -17.11
C VAL A 233 14.22 29.71 -17.47
N PHE A 234 13.83 28.76 -18.32
CA PHE A 234 14.73 27.74 -18.86
C PHE A 234 15.62 28.23 -20.01
N SER A 235 15.30 29.35 -20.68
CA SER A 235 15.98 29.82 -21.90
C SER A 235 17.52 29.84 -21.84
N ASN A 236 18.09 30.16 -20.66
CA ASN A 236 19.54 30.23 -20.41
C ASN A 236 20.12 28.98 -19.72
N LYS A 237 19.30 28.03 -19.30
CA LYS A 237 19.69 26.80 -18.56
C LYS A 237 19.58 25.55 -19.44
N ASP A 238 18.47 25.42 -20.16
CA ASP A 238 18.19 24.38 -21.13
C ASP A 238 17.38 24.98 -22.29
N LYS A 239 18.10 25.31 -23.37
CA LYS A 239 17.51 25.95 -24.55
C LYS A 239 16.59 25.00 -25.32
N GLU A 240 16.93 23.71 -25.43
CA GLU A 240 16.11 22.75 -26.18
C GLU A 240 14.76 22.52 -25.47
N TYR A 241 14.81 22.37 -24.14
CA TYR A 241 13.61 22.30 -23.32
C TYR A 241 12.79 23.59 -23.38
N SER A 242 13.43 24.77 -23.30
CA SER A 242 12.77 26.07 -23.49
C SER A 242 12.04 26.16 -24.85
N GLU A 243 12.70 25.81 -25.95
CA GLU A 243 12.09 25.85 -27.29
C GLU A 243 10.94 24.84 -27.44
N LYS A 244 11.05 23.65 -26.83
CA LYS A 244 9.97 22.66 -26.74
C LYS A 244 8.76 23.20 -25.95
N LEU A 245 8.97 23.73 -24.75
CA LEU A 245 7.88 24.24 -23.91
C LEU A 245 7.14 25.40 -24.59
N ARG A 246 7.88 26.33 -25.22
CA ARG A 246 7.29 27.44 -25.97
C ARG A 246 6.45 26.99 -27.17
N GLY A 247 6.89 25.95 -27.88
CA GLY A 247 6.12 25.35 -28.98
C GLY A 247 4.78 24.78 -28.49
N HIS A 248 4.81 24.05 -27.37
CA HIS A 248 3.61 23.49 -26.75
C HIS A 248 2.68 24.57 -26.16
N ALA A 249 3.22 25.67 -25.61
CA ALA A 249 2.40 26.79 -25.15
C ALA A 249 1.59 27.41 -26.30
N ILE A 250 2.23 27.73 -27.43
CA ILE A 250 1.55 28.28 -28.62
C ILE A 250 0.45 27.33 -29.12
N ASP A 251 0.70 26.02 -29.13
CA ASP A 251 -0.29 24.99 -29.47
C ASP A 251 -1.50 25.02 -28.51
N LEU A 252 -1.27 24.92 -27.19
CA LEU A 252 -2.34 24.94 -26.18
C LEU A 252 -3.14 26.26 -26.22
N TYR A 253 -2.50 27.41 -26.43
CA TYR A 253 -3.17 28.69 -26.61
C TYR A 253 -4.10 28.69 -27.84
N ASN A 254 -3.59 28.21 -28.98
CA ASN A 254 -4.37 28.15 -30.21
C ASN A 254 -5.60 27.24 -30.06
N ARG A 255 -5.50 26.14 -29.29
CA ARG A 255 -6.64 25.29 -28.92
C ARG A 255 -7.62 26.04 -28.02
N ALA A 256 -7.14 26.73 -26.98
CA ALA A 256 -7.95 27.51 -26.03
C ALA A 256 -8.80 28.60 -26.70
N VAL A 257 -8.28 29.20 -27.78
CA VAL A 257 -8.97 30.24 -28.58
C VAL A 257 -9.80 29.66 -29.74
N LYS A 258 -9.39 28.52 -30.32
CA LYS A 258 -10.15 27.82 -31.38
C LYS A 258 -11.45 27.23 -30.82
N ASP A 259 -11.34 26.47 -29.74
CA ASP A 259 -12.44 25.74 -29.11
C ASP A 259 -12.85 26.44 -27.81
N GLN A 260 -13.27 27.70 -27.92
CA GLN A 260 -13.61 28.55 -26.78
C GLN A 260 -14.80 28.00 -25.98
N GLY A 261 -14.63 27.94 -24.67
CA GLY A 261 -15.68 27.55 -23.73
C GLY A 261 -15.13 27.42 -22.33
N SER A 262 -16.03 27.49 -21.34
CA SER A 262 -15.66 27.40 -19.93
C SER A 262 -15.95 26.00 -19.40
N TYR A 263 -15.02 25.42 -18.63
CA TYR A 263 -15.27 24.12 -18.01
C TYR A 263 -16.42 24.19 -16.99
N MET A 264 -16.72 25.37 -16.41
CA MET A 264 -17.90 25.60 -15.57
C MET A 264 -19.23 25.27 -16.29
N LYS A 265 -19.24 25.37 -17.63
CA LYS A 265 -20.38 25.03 -18.50
C LYS A 265 -20.37 23.56 -18.95
N SER A 266 -19.29 22.81 -18.72
CA SER A 266 -19.16 21.41 -19.11
C SER A 266 -20.16 20.48 -18.38
N THR A 267 -20.71 19.50 -19.08
CA THR A 267 -21.49 18.40 -18.48
C THR A 267 -20.65 17.14 -18.23
N HIS A 268 -19.33 17.18 -18.42
CA HIS A 268 -18.44 16.04 -18.21
C HIS A 268 -18.41 15.64 -16.72
N PRO A 269 -18.61 14.36 -16.35
CA PRO A 269 -18.77 13.97 -14.95
C PRO A 269 -17.56 14.33 -14.09
N ASN A 270 -16.35 13.99 -14.56
CA ASN A 270 -15.13 14.18 -13.77
C ASN A 270 -14.85 15.66 -13.43
N LEU A 271 -15.29 16.60 -14.27
CA LEU A 271 -15.09 18.04 -14.06
C LEU A 271 -16.06 18.67 -13.05
N GLN A 272 -17.18 18.01 -12.70
CA GLN A 272 -18.15 18.63 -11.78
C GLN A 272 -17.54 18.88 -10.39
N THR A 273 -16.60 18.05 -9.95
CA THR A 273 -15.84 18.28 -8.71
C THR A 273 -14.94 19.52 -8.81
N VAL A 274 -14.21 19.68 -9.91
CA VAL A 274 -13.31 20.85 -10.08
C VAL A 274 -14.10 22.15 -10.00
N LYS A 275 -15.31 22.22 -10.56
CA LYS A 275 -16.21 23.38 -10.40
C LYS A 275 -16.62 23.67 -8.96
N SER A 276 -16.61 22.66 -8.10
CA SER A 276 -17.11 22.76 -6.72
C SER A 276 -16.01 23.25 -5.76
N TRP A 277 -14.76 22.88 -6.03
CA TRP A 277 -13.59 23.24 -5.21
C TRP A 277 -12.76 24.40 -5.76
N TYR A 278 -12.71 24.51 -7.09
CA TYR A 278 -11.89 25.47 -7.84
C TYR A 278 -12.73 26.26 -8.88
N PRO A 279 -13.94 26.76 -8.53
CA PRO A 279 -14.85 27.43 -9.48
C PRO A 279 -14.18 28.59 -10.21
N SER A 280 -14.24 28.58 -11.56
CA SER A 280 -13.76 29.71 -12.36
C SER A 280 -14.83 30.80 -12.50
N THR A 281 -14.40 32.06 -12.42
CA THR A 281 -15.24 33.25 -12.61
C THR A 281 -15.33 33.65 -14.09
N ILE A 282 -14.21 33.71 -14.79
CA ILE A 282 -14.08 34.01 -16.23
C ILE A 282 -12.99 33.12 -16.85
N PHE A 283 -12.81 33.19 -18.19
CA PHE A 283 -11.67 32.57 -18.88
C PHE A 283 -10.84 33.56 -19.71
N GLU A 284 -11.35 34.78 -19.87
CA GLU A 284 -10.78 35.84 -20.67
C GLU A 284 -9.43 36.33 -20.12
N ASP A 285 -9.19 36.21 -18.82
CA ASP A 285 -7.94 36.62 -18.20
C ASP A 285 -6.87 35.52 -18.21
N GLU A 286 -7.17 34.21 -18.21
CA GLU A 286 -6.16 33.21 -18.64
C GLU A 286 -5.73 33.47 -20.08
N LEU A 287 -6.65 33.81 -20.98
CA LEU A 287 -6.31 34.11 -22.38
C LEU A 287 -5.50 35.42 -22.51
N ALA A 288 -5.65 36.36 -21.59
CA ALA A 288 -4.80 37.55 -21.48
C ALA A 288 -3.41 37.22 -20.91
N TRP A 289 -3.39 36.50 -19.80
CA TRP A 289 -2.21 36.05 -19.05
C TRP A 289 -1.29 35.17 -19.89
N SER A 290 -1.87 34.21 -20.59
CA SER A 290 -1.19 33.29 -21.49
C SER A 290 -0.64 34.01 -22.72
N ALA A 291 -1.39 34.95 -23.31
CA ALA A 291 -0.88 35.80 -24.38
C ALA A 291 0.26 36.72 -23.90
N ALA A 292 0.19 37.25 -22.68
CA ALA A 292 1.27 38.03 -22.09
C ALA A 292 2.54 37.18 -21.87
N TRP A 293 2.42 35.96 -21.35
CA TRP A 293 3.57 35.05 -21.23
C TRP A 293 4.13 34.61 -22.58
N LEU A 294 3.29 34.38 -23.59
CA LEU A 294 3.74 34.12 -24.96
C LEU A 294 4.50 35.31 -25.54
N TYR A 295 4.09 36.55 -25.24
CA TYR A 295 4.86 37.75 -25.58
C TYR A 295 6.25 37.75 -24.90
N ILE A 296 6.37 37.42 -23.61
CA ILE A 296 7.68 37.33 -22.93
C ILE A 296 8.54 36.20 -23.54
N ALA A 297 7.94 35.06 -23.86
CA ALA A 297 8.63 33.88 -24.39
C ALA A 297 9.10 34.02 -25.85
N THR A 298 8.48 34.90 -26.64
CA THR A 298 8.74 35.05 -28.09
C THR A 298 9.34 36.40 -28.48
N GLY A 299 9.02 37.48 -27.74
CA GLY A 299 9.24 38.85 -28.15
C GLY A 299 8.29 39.38 -29.24
N ASP A 300 7.31 38.58 -29.69
CA ASP A 300 6.37 39.01 -30.75
C ASP A 300 5.26 39.89 -30.17
N GLU A 301 5.31 41.17 -30.52
CA GLU A 301 4.32 42.21 -30.25
C GLU A 301 2.88 41.84 -30.66
N GLN A 302 2.66 40.86 -31.54
CA GLN A 302 1.31 40.34 -31.80
C GLN A 302 0.72 39.66 -30.57
N TRP A 303 1.49 38.91 -29.79
CA TRP A 303 1.01 38.34 -28.52
C TRP A 303 0.68 39.42 -27.49
N ARG A 304 1.43 40.53 -27.46
CA ARG A 304 1.12 41.67 -26.60
C ARG A 304 -0.21 42.34 -26.97
N ARG A 305 -0.47 42.53 -28.27
CA ARG A 305 -1.77 43.02 -28.77
C ARG A 305 -2.91 42.06 -28.45
N THR A 306 -2.68 40.75 -28.62
CA THR A 306 -3.65 39.71 -28.25
C THR A 306 -3.95 39.76 -26.74
N ALA A 307 -2.95 40.01 -25.88
CA ALA A 307 -3.16 40.22 -24.45
C ALA A 307 -3.99 41.48 -24.17
N ASP A 308 -3.70 42.63 -24.81
CA ASP A 308 -4.51 43.84 -24.71
C ASP A 308 -5.99 43.59 -25.10
N GLU A 309 -6.24 42.81 -26.16
CA GLU A 309 -7.59 42.43 -26.61
C GLU A 309 -8.34 41.54 -25.63
N TRP A 310 -7.64 40.69 -24.87
CA TRP A 310 -8.26 39.86 -23.82
C TRP A 310 -8.42 40.61 -22.50
N ILE A 311 -7.47 41.48 -22.12
CA ILE A 311 -7.64 42.45 -21.01
C ILE A 311 -8.92 43.26 -21.20
N ALA A 312 -9.15 43.77 -22.41
CA ALA A 312 -10.35 44.56 -22.73
C ALA A 312 -11.67 43.77 -22.65
N LYS A 313 -11.63 42.43 -22.77
CA LYS A 313 -12.81 41.55 -22.61
C LYS A 313 -13.02 41.14 -21.15
N ALA A 314 -11.93 40.84 -20.42
CA ALA A 314 -11.96 40.53 -18.99
C ALA A 314 -12.44 41.73 -18.14
N GLY A 315 -12.29 42.97 -18.63
CA GLY A 315 -13.04 44.11 -18.13
C GLY A 315 -12.65 44.53 -16.70
N SER A 316 -13.58 44.44 -15.76
CA SER A 316 -13.42 44.96 -14.38
C SER A 316 -12.85 43.96 -13.37
N HIS A 317 -12.40 42.80 -13.81
CA HIS A 317 -11.83 41.72 -12.98
C HIS A 317 -10.39 42.05 -12.50
N LEU A 318 -10.25 43.17 -11.79
CA LEU A 318 -9.04 43.64 -11.12
C LEU A 318 -9.27 43.66 -9.60
N GLY A 319 -9.95 42.63 -9.08
CA GLY A 319 -10.28 42.49 -7.66
C GLY A 319 -9.35 41.56 -6.90
N GLU A 320 -8.87 40.51 -7.57
CA GLU A 320 -8.16 39.38 -6.96
C GLU A 320 -6.83 39.07 -7.67
N TYR A 321 -5.97 38.27 -7.03
CA TYR A 321 -4.87 37.58 -7.71
C TYR A 321 -4.69 36.15 -7.17
N SER A 322 -5.06 35.16 -7.98
CA SER A 322 -5.17 33.75 -7.57
C SER A 322 -5.15 32.80 -8.77
N TRP A 323 -5.40 31.51 -8.51
CA TRP A 323 -5.70 30.51 -9.54
C TRP A 323 -7.00 30.78 -10.31
N ASP A 324 -7.85 31.74 -9.90
CA ASP A 324 -9.06 32.19 -10.61
C ASP A 324 -8.81 33.51 -11.36
N GLU A 325 -8.51 34.63 -10.70
CA GLU A 325 -8.18 35.89 -11.39
C GLU A 325 -6.64 36.10 -11.51
N LYS A 326 -6.16 36.26 -12.75
CA LYS A 326 -4.76 36.56 -13.13
C LYS A 326 -4.61 37.93 -13.79
N LEU A 327 -5.67 38.71 -13.94
CA LEU A 327 -5.65 39.94 -14.73
C LEU A 327 -4.65 40.97 -14.20
N VAL A 328 -4.53 41.17 -12.88
CA VAL A 328 -3.49 42.07 -12.33
C VAL A 328 -2.07 41.51 -12.48
N GLY A 329 -1.89 40.18 -12.43
CA GLY A 329 -0.63 39.51 -12.77
C GLY A 329 -0.24 39.77 -14.22
N THR A 330 -1.20 39.73 -15.14
CA THR A 330 -1.03 40.06 -16.56
C THR A 330 -0.54 41.50 -16.73
N HIS A 331 -1.20 42.46 -16.08
CA HIS A 331 -0.75 43.85 -16.09
C HIS A 331 0.66 44.00 -15.48
N MET A 332 0.97 43.30 -14.39
CA MET A 332 2.30 43.31 -13.76
C MET A 332 3.38 42.74 -14.69
N LEU A 333 3.12 41.65 -15.39
CA LEU A 333 4.06 41.05 -16.34
C LEU A 333 4.30 41.96 -17.55
N LEU A 334 3.24 42.51 -18.14
CA LEU A 334 3.35 43.43 -19.26
C LEU A 334 4.01 44.75 -18.84
N PHE A 335 3.76 45.25 -17.63
CA PHE A 335 4.48 46.39 -17.06
C PHE A 335 5.96 46.07 -16.81
N HIS A 336 6.28 44.90 -16.25
CA HIS A 336 7.66 44.44 -16.03
C HIS A 336 8.48 44.49 -17.34
N GLN A 337 7.90 44.02 -18.44
CA GLN A 337 8.58 43.99 -19.74
C GLN A 337 8.61 45.35 -20.45
N THR A 338 7.49 46.07 -20.52
CA THR A 338 7.33 47.25 -21.39
C THR A 338 7.53 48.60 -20.70
N LYS A 339 7.44 48.62 -19.35
CA LYS A 339 7.31 49.83 -18.52
C LYS A 339 6.13 50.75 -18.92
N ASN A 340 5.14 50.25 -19.66
CA ASN A 340 3.99 51.05 -20.13
C ASN A 340 3.10 51.51 -18.95
N GLU A 341 2.92 52.83 -18.86
CA GLU A 341 2.16 53.50 -17.80
C GLU A 341 0.67 53.08 -17.71
N THR A 342 0.09 52.57 -18.80
CA THR A 342 -1.29 52.05 -18.79
C THR A 342 -1.41 50.81 -17.90
N TYR A 343 -0.45 49.89 -18.00
CA TYR A 343 -0.45 48.70 -17.16
C TYR A 343 -0.10 49.04 -15.69
N LYS A 344 0.82 50.00 -15.49
CA LYS A 344 1.13 50.57 -14.16
C LYS A 344 -0.09 51.17 -13.48
N ALA A 345 -0.90 51.94 -14.19
CA ALA A 345 -2.13 52.52 -13.66
C ALA A 345 -3.14 51.45 -13.19
N ALA A 346 -3.26 50.32 -13.90
CA ALA A 346 -4.12 49.20 -13.49
C ALA A 346 -3.61 48.47 -12.23
N ILE A 347 -2.29 48.30 -12.09
CA ILE A 347 -1.66 47.74 -10.88
C ILE A 347 -1.85 48.68 -9.69
N GLU A 348 -1.65 49.99 -9.88
CA GLU A 348 -1.91 51.01 -8.86
C GLU A 348 -3.40 51.13 -8.51
N GLN A 349 -4.31 50.86 -9.46
CA GLN A 349 -5.75 50.73 -9.20
C GLN A 349 -6.05 49.55 -8.28
N PHE A 350 -5.51 48.36 -8.57
CA PHE A 350 -5.62 47.18 -7.71
C PHE A 350 -5.07 47.47 -6.30
N PHE A 351 -3.95 48.17 -6.17
CA PHE A 351 -3.41 48.54 -4.85
C PHE A 351 -4.35 49.38 -3.98
N ASN A 352 -5.29 50.15 -4.56
CA ASN A 352 -6.26 50.91 -3.79
C ASN A 352 -7.27 50.04 -3.03
N VAL A 353 -7.48 48.79 -3.47
CA VAL A 353 -8.36 47.79 -2.82
C VAL A 353 -7.96 47.51 -1.37
N PHE A 354 -6.66 47.59 -1.05
CA PHE A 354 -6.08 47.31 0.27
C PHE A 354 -5.65 48.57 1.04
N ARG A 355 -5.87 49.77 0.49
CA ARG A 355 -5.55 51.05 1.14
C ARG A 355 -6.64 51.46 2.14
N ALA A 356 -6.36 52.47 2.97
CA ALA A 356 -7.32 52.96 3.95
C ALA A 356 -8.58 53.50 3.25
N GLY A 357 -9.73 52.85 3.49
CA GLY A 357 -10.99 53.12 2.79
C GLY A 357 -11.29 52.21 1.59
N GLY A 358 -10.33 51.37 1.15
CA GLY A 358 -10.54 50.29 0.19
C GLY A 358 -11.47 49.19 0.72
N SER A 359 -11.85 48.25 -0.14
CA SER A 359 -12.80 47.18 0.20
C SER A 359 -12.22 46.16 1.16
N ILE A 360 -10.97 45.74 0.99
CA ILE A 360 -10.33 44.71 1.81
C ILE A 360 -9.83 45.32 3.12
N LYS A 361 -10.01 44.59 4.23
CA LYS A 361 -9.70 45.04 5.59
C LYS A 361 -8.58 44.20 6.20
N GLN A 362 -8.02 44.65 7.32
CA GLN A 362 -7.06 43.86 8.09
C GLN A 362 -7.66 43.37 9.42
N THR A 363 -7.27 42.16 9.83
CA THR A 363 -7.53 41.61 11.17
C THR A 363 -6.90 42.48 12.26
N ALA A 364 -7.22 42.23 13.53
CA ALA A 364 -6.70 42.99 14.66
C ALA A 364 -5.16 42.98 14.77
N LYS A 365 -4.49 41.95 14.24
CA LYS A 365 -3.02 41.85 14.16
C LYS A 365 -2.43 42.20 12.78
N GLY A 366 -3.24 42.58 11.78
CA GLY A 366 -2.75 43.17 10.52
C GLY A 366 -2.70 42.25 9.29
N LEU A 367 -3.30 41.05 9.33
CA LEU A 367 -3.47 40.21 8.14
C LEU A 367 -4.53 40.82 7.23
N SER A 368 -4.20 41.06 5.96
CA SER A 368 -5.16 41.48 4.95
C SER A 368 -6.08 40.31 4.60
N PHE A 369 -7.34 40.41 5.03
CA PHE A 369 -8.30 39.32 4.99
C PHE A 369 -9.18 39.45 3.75
N PHE A 370 -8.71 38.87 2.64
CA PHE A 370 -9.44 38.89 1.38
C PHE A 370 -10.67 37.97 1.42
N TYR A 371 -10.47 36.72 1.84
CA TYR A 371 -11.50 35.69 1.95
C TYR A 371 -11.12 34.71 3.07
N GLY A 372 -12.09 34.00 3.65
CA GLY A 372 -11.86 33.09 4.79
C GLY A 372 -11.02 31.87 4.42
N TRP A 373 -11.22 31.32 3.23
CA TRP A 373 -10.46 30.18 2.71
C TRP A 373 -9.15 30.65 2.06
N GLY A 374 -8.01 30.28 2.65
CA GLY A 374 -6.70 30.67 2.13
C GLY A 374 -6.41 32.17 2.28
N SER A 375 -6.76 32.77 3.42
CA SER A 375 -6.49 34.19 3.71
C SER A 375 -4.99 34.53 3.60
N LEU A 376 -4.10 33.63 4.04
CA LEU A 376 -2.65 33.78 3.92
C LEU A 376 -2.14 33.61 2.47
N ARG A 377 -2.80 32.77 1.67
CA ARG A 377 -2.52 32.63 0.22
C ARG A 377 -2.77 33.95 -0.51
N TYR A 378 -3.95 34.55 -0.30
CA TYR A 378 -4.26 35.85 -0.91
C TYR A 378 -3.31 36.96 -0.44
N ALA A 379 -3.08 37.08 0.87
CA ALA A 379 -2.14 38.06 1.41
C ALA A 379 -0.72 37.92 0.82
N SER A 380 -0.26 36.68 0.61
CA SER A 380 1.04 36.38 -0.01
C SER A 380 1.08 36.70 -1.50
N ASN A 381 0.06 36.29 -2.27
CA ASN A 381 -0.09 36.59 -3.70
C ASN A 381 -0.08 38.11 -3.96
N HIS A 382 -0.83 38.86 -3.15
CA HIS A 382 -0.90 40.32 -3.26
C HIS A 382 0.43 40.98 -2.88
N GLY A 383 1.11 40.45 -1.85
CA GLY A 383 2.45 40.88 -1.46
C GLY A 383 3.49 40.65 -2.56
N PHE A 384 3.44 39.51 -3.26
CA PHE A 384 4.31 39.23 -4.41
C PHE A 384 4.16 40.28 -5.52
N ILE A 385 2.92 40.60 -5.95
CA ILE A 385 2.68 41.63 -6.97
C ILE A 385 3.17 43.00 -6.50
N MET A 386 2.96 43.35 -5.23
CA MET A 386 3.45 44.60 -4.64
C MET A 386 4.99 44.70 -4.62
N MET A 387 5.70 43.61 -4.35
CA MET A 387 7.16 43.58 -4.42
C MET A 387 7.68 43.56 -5.86
N ALA A 388 7.04 42.83 -6.77
CA ALA A 388 7.42 42.81 -8.19
C ALA A 388 7.26 44.20 -8.84
N TYR A 389 6.17 44.91 -8.55
CA TYR A 389 5.99 46.32 -8.91
C TYR A 389 7.11 47.19 -8.32
N SER A 390 7.38 47.04 -7.02
CA SER A 390 8.40 47.83 -6.30
C SER A 390 9.81 47.64 -6.87
N LYS A 391 10.18 46.41 -7.23
CA LYS A 391 11.45 46.11 -7.91
C LYS A 391 11.52 46.81 -9.27
N VAL A 392 10.42 46.80 -10.04
CA VAL A 392 10.34 47.41 -11.38
C VAL A 392 10.45 48.93 -11.35
N ILE A 393 9.91 49.62 -10.34
CA ILE A 393 9.99 51.09 -10.21
C ILE A 393 11.18 51.57 -9.36
N GLY A 394 11.95 50.63 -8.78
CA GLY A 394 13.00 50.85 -7.79
C GLY A 394 12.47 50.94 -6.36
N TYR A 395 13.09 50.20 -5.41
CA TYR A 395 12.62 50.16 -4.02
C TYR A 395 12.68 51.51 -3.30
N ASP A 396 13.62 52.39 -3.66
CA ASP A 396 13.74 53.77 -3.14
C ASP A 396 12.66 54.74 -3.66
N ASN A 397 11.81 54.31 -4.59
CA ASN A 397 10.78 55.14 -5.19
C ASN A 397 9.65 55.40 -4.17
N PRO A 398 9.18 56.66 -3.98
CA PRO A 398 8.08 56.97 -3.07
C PRO A 398 6.79 56.17 -3.34
N ASN A 399 6.55 55.74 -4.59
CA ASN A 399 5.39 54.89 -4.91
C ASN A 399 5.58 53.43 -4.44
N ALA A 400 6.82 52.96 -4.22
CA ALA A 400 7.14 51.62 -3.72
C ALA A 400 7.03 51.52 -2.18
N THR A 401 7.09 52.65 -1.45
CA THR A 401 7.10 52.66 0.03
C THR A 401 5.88 51.95 0.65
N TRP A 402 4.66 52.21 0.15
CA TRP A 402 3.45 51.55 0.67
C TRP A 402 3.31 50.08 0.21
N PRO A 403 3.54 49.71 -1.07
CA PRO A 403 3.59 48.31 -1.49
C PRO A 403 4.58 47.46 -0.69
N ILE A 404 5.81 47.97 -0.43
CA ILE A 404 6.81 47.31 0.44
C ILE A 404 6.30 47.19 1.87
N GLN A 405 5.64 48.23 2.41
CA GLN A 405 5.04 48.22 3.75
C GLN A 405 3.98 47.13 3.91
N TYR A 406 3.05 47.01 2.95
CA TYR A 406 2.05 45.95 2.94
C TYR A 406 2.71 44.57 2.84
N ALA A 407 3.60 44.36 1.86
CA ALA A 407 4.23 43.07 1.62
C ALA A 407 5.04 42.59 2.85
N SER A 408 5.81 43.50 3.46
CA SER A 408 6.57 43.24 4.70
C SER A 408 5.65 42.88 5.87
N GLN A 409 4.48 43.52 5.99
CA GLN A 409 3.50 43.20 7.03
C GLN A 409 2.91 41.81 6.83
N GLN A 410 2.52 41.45 5.59
CA GLN A 410 1.84 40.19 5.30
C GLN A 410 2.78 38.98 5.44
N ILE A 411 4.02 39.07 4.93
CA ILE A 411 4.99 37.97 5.08
C ILE A 411 5.41 37.78 6.55
N ASN A 412 5.67 38.87 7.27
CA ASN A 412 6.09 38.77 8.67
C ASN A 412 4.94 38.34 9.60
N TYR A 413 3.68 38.66 9.26
CA TYR A 413 2.50 38.08 9.93
C TYR A 413 2.57 36.54 9.86
N ALA A 414 2.70 35.98 8.65
CA ALA A 414 2.70 34.53 8.41
C ALA A 414 3.85 33.80 9.13
N LEU A 415 4.97 34.48 9.33
CA LEU A 415 6.20 33.91 9.90
C LEU A 415 6.34 34.08 11.43
N GLY A 416 5.66 35.05 12.05
CA GLY A 416 5.72 35.19 13.51
C GLY A 416 5.16 36.47 14.15
N ASP A 417 4.99 37.58 13.41
CA ASP A 417 4.65 38.89 14.00
C ASP A 417 3.30 38.88 14.75
N ALA A 418 2.37 38.00 14.35
CA ALA A 418 1.06 37.82 14.97
C ALA A 418 1.04 36.77 16.13
N GLY A 419 2.22 36.33 16.59
CA GLY A 419 2.43 35.56 17.82
C GLY A 419 2.78 34.07 17.64
N ARG A 420 2.62 33.54 16.42
CA ARG A 420 3.03 32.20 15.96
C ARG A 420 3.46 32.26 14.49
N SER A 421 4.06 31.18 14.01
CA SER A 421 4.17 30.88 12.58
C SER A 421 2.91 30.16 12.07
N TRP A 422 2.56 30.38 10.81
CA TRP A 422 1.56 29.60 10.05
C TRP A 422 2.21 28.69 8.98
N VAL A 423 3.54 28.60 8.99
CA VAL A 423 4.33 27.76 8.09
C VAL A 423 4.79 26.51 8.85
N VAL A 424 4.37 25.35 8.38
CA VAL A 424 4.64 24.05 9.02
C VAL A 424 6.15 23.83 9.18
N GLY A 425 6.60 23.56 10.41
CA GLY A 425 8.00 23.29 10.73
C GLY A 425 8.94 24.50 10.59
N PHE A 426 8.42 25.73 10.56
CA PHE A 426 9.21 26.96 10.64
C PHE A 426 8.75 27.84 11.81
N GLY A 427 9.67 28.50 12.50
CA GLY A 427 9.36 29.51 13.52
C GLY A 427 8.76 28.94 14.82
N LYS A 428 8.11 29.82 15.60
CA LYS A 428 7.54 29.49 16.91
C LYS A 428 6.07 29.08 16.79
N ASP A 429 5.67 28.05 17.55
CA ASP A 429 4.30 27.53 17.66
C ASP A 429 3.65 27.23 16.29
N SER A 430 4.46 26.69 15.36
CA SER A 430 4.03 26.30 14.01
C SER A 430 2.96 25.20 14.03
N PRO A 431 2.14 25.07 12.97
CA PRO A 431 1.19 23.97 12.84
C PRO A 431 1.89 22.60 12.81
N VAL A 432 1.22 21.59 13.37
CA VAL A 432 1.67 20.20 13.52
C VAL A 432 0.60 19.16 13.14
N ARG A 433 -0.63 19.61 12.85
CA ARG A 433 -1.74 18.80 12.33
C ARG A 433 -2.36 19.39 11.04
N PRO A 434 -1.57 19.70 10.00
CA PRO A 434 -2.11 20.10 8.70
C PRO A 434 -3.05 19.03 8.15
N TYR A 435 -4.13 19.43 7.49
CA TYR A 435 -4.99 18.51 6.74
C TYR A 435 -4.22 18.03 5.50
N HIS A 436 -3.47 16.93 5.65
CA HIS A 436 -2.67 16.34 4.59
C HIS A 436 -2.50 14.84 4.81
N LYS A 437 -3.16 14.02 3.96
CA LYS A 437 -3.34 12.58 4.17
C LYS A 437 -2.01 11.81 4.17
N SER A 438 -1.07 12.17 3.29
CA SER A 438 0.24 11.49 3.19
C SER A 438 1.20 11.80 4.36
N SER A 439 1.05 12.94 5.06
CA SER A 439 1.89 13.22 6.26
C SER A 439 1.27 12.69 7.55
N TYR A 440 -0.05 12.46 7.60
CA TYR A 440 -0.69 11.66 8.65
C TYR A 440 -0.44 10.15 8.45
N ASN A 441 -0.63 9.68 7.22
CA ASN A 441 -0.48 8.30 6.76
C ASN A 441 -1.22 7.30 7.66
N SER A 442 -2.54 7.17 7.48
CA SER A 442 -3.38 6.27 8.32
C SER A 442 -3.06 4.78 8.13
N PHE A 443 -2.43 4.38 7.02
CA PHE A 443 -2.21 2.96 6.67
C PHE A 443 -0.98 2.34 7.36
N ILE A 444 -0.08 3.17 7.89
CA ILE A 444 0.96 2.71 8.82
C ILE A 444 0.53 2.81 10.28
N ASP A 445 -0.70 3.27 10.58
CA ASP A 445 -1.24 3.23 11.93
C ASP A 445 -1.84 1.86 12.27
N TYR A 446 -1.43 1.29 13.40
CA TYR A 446 -1.85 -0.06 13.79
C TYR A 446 -3.37 -0.24 14.01
N PRO A 447 -4.17 0.75 14.48
CA PRO A 447 -5.62 0.59 14.57
C PRO A 447 -6.34 0.81 13.24
N MET A 448 -5.78 1.58 12.29
CA MET A 448 -6.45 2.01 11.05
C MET A 448 -6.06 1.20 9.80
N ARG A 449 -4.92 0.50 9.84
CA ARG A 449 -4.45 -0.39 8.77
C ARG A 449 -5.39 -1.58 8.55
N GLY A 450 -5.96 -1.68 7.35
CA GLY A 450 -6.94 -2.72 7.00
C GLY A 450 -8.38 -2.39 7.41
N GLN A 451 -8.64 -1.28 8.11
CA GLN A 451 -10.01 -0.79 8.29
C GLN A 451 -10.58 -0.27 6.97
N ASP A 452 -11.90 -0.06 6.94
CA ASP A 452 -12.51 0.65 5.82
C ASP A 452 -12.22 2.16 5.87
N ASN A 453 -12.34 2.78 4.70
CA ASN A 453 -12.15 4.20 4.47
C ASN A 453 -12.93 5.11 5.44
N GLY A 454 -14.12 4.71 5.90
CA GLY A 454 -14.95 5.50 6.82
C GLY A 454 -14.33 5.59 8.21
N ALA A 455 -13.85 4.47 8.75
CA ALA A 455 -13.13 4.45 10.03
C ALA A 455 -11.81 5.24 9.95
N GLN A 456 -11.06 5.08 8.86
CA GLN A 456 -9.81 5.80 8.61
C GLN A 456 -10.04 7.32 8.50
N GLY A 457 -11.16 7.74 7.89
CA GLY A 457 -11.57 9.13 7.84
C GLY A 457 -11.91 9.71 9.22
N GLN A 458 -12.66 8.99 10.05
CA GLN A 458 -12.97 9.45 11.41
C GLN A 458 -11.72 9.65 12.28
N ASP A 459 -10.77 8.70 12.21
CA ASP A 459 -9.49 8.84 12.91
C ASP A 459 -8.66 10.02 12.35
N PHE A 460 -8.47 10.10 11.03
CA PHE A 460 -7.75 11.21 10.40
C PHE A 460 -8.33 12.57 10.79
N LEU A 461 -9.65 12.76 10.77
CA LEU A 461 -10.27 14.03 11.08
C LEU A 461 -10.19 14.42 12.57
N PHE A 462 -10.48 13.47 13.48
CA PHE A 462 -10.74 13.81 14.88
C PHE A 462 -9.68 13.35 15.88
N SER A 463 -8.67 12.56 15.44
CA SER A 463 -7.56 12.12 16.30
C SER A 463 -6.66 13.30 16.71
N SER A 464 -6.44 13.48 18.01
CA SER A 464 -5.59 14.54 18.55
C SER A 464 -4.10 14.38 18.22
N THR A 465 -3.70 13.24 17.66
CA THR A 465 -2.32 12.88 17.29
C THR A 465 -1.77 13.87 16.25
N VAL A 466 -0.49 14.26 16.42
CA VAL A 466 0.26 15.05 15.43
C VAL A 466 0.43 14.27 14.12
N ASN A 467 0.66 14.95 13.00
CA ASN A 467 0.99 14.25 11.77
C ASN A 467 2.35 13.53 11.95
N ARG A 468 2.46 12.29 11.46
CA ARG A 468 3.66 11.45 11.61
C ARG A 468 4.91 12.07 11.00
N PHE A 469 4.73 12.84 9.93
CA PHE A 469 5.81 13.48 9.19
C PHE A 469 5.58 14.99 9.12
N ILE A 470 6.66 15.76 9.29
CA ILE A 470 6.59 17.22 9.22
C ILE A 470 6.52 17.64 7.75
N LEU A 471 5.41 18.27 7.36
CA LEU A 471 5.19 18.80 6.02
C LEU A 471 5.88 20.15 5.86
N TYR A 472 7.21 20.18 5.96
CA TYR A 472 8.01 21.40 6.04
C TYR A 472 7.64 22.42 4.95
N GLY A 473 7.41 23.66 5.38
CA GLY A 473 7.20 24.80 4.50
C GLY A 473 5.82 24.93 3.88
N ALA A 474 4.89 24.02 4.16
CA ALA A 474 3.49 24.24 3.81
C ALA A 474 2.93 25.45 4.58
N LEU A 475 2.30 26.38 3.85
CA LEU A 475 1.53 27.48 4.41
C LEU A 475 0.09 27.01 4.69
N GLU A 476 -0.38 27.10 5.94
CA GLU A 476 -1.79 26.84 6.27
C GLU A 476 -2.70 27.92 5.67
N GLY A 477 -3.98 27.57 5.45
CA GLY A 477 -4.97 28.50 4.89
C GLY A 477 -5.11 29.82 5.68
N GLY A 478 -5.06 29.75 7.01
CA GLY A 478 -4.90 30.93 7.86
C GLY A 478 -5.81 30.94 9.10
N PRO A 479 -5.74 32.02 9.89
CA PRO A 479 -6.60 32.22 11.05
C PRO A 479 -8.00 32.74 10.65
N ALA A 480 -8.92 32.73 11.62
CA ALA A 480 -10.14 33.53 11.56
C ALA A 480 -9.85 35.04 11.46
N TRP A 481 -10.88 35.80 11.10
CA TRP A 481 -10.90 37.27 11.11
C TRP A 481 -10.44 37.91 12.44
N ASN A 482 -10.64 37.24 13.57
CA ASN A 482 -10.25 37.67 14.92
C ASN A 482 -8.83 37.20 15.34
N ASP A 483 -8.02 36.72 14.39
CA ASP A 483 -6.68 36.16 14.59
C ASP A 483 -6.61 34.88 15.47
N THR A 484 -7.74 34.18 15.70
CA THR A 484 -7.73 32.83 16.31
C THR A 484 -7.39 31.76 15.29
N PHE A 485 -6.82 30.66 15.77
CA PHE A 485 -6.43 29.52 14.95
C PHE A 485 -6.37 28.27 15.82
N LYS A 486 -6.86 27.16 15.29
CA LYS A 486 -6.91 25.84 15.92
C LYS A 486 -6.25 24.85 14.96
N ASP A 487 -5.05 24.42 15.32
CA ASP A 487 -4.32 23.34 14.65
C ASP A 487 -5.12 22.02 14.79
N ASP A 488 -5.90 21.68 13.77
CA ASP A 488 -6.90 20.60 13.81
C ASP A 488 -7.25 20.16 12.38
N ARG A 489 -7.21 18.84 12.10
CA ARG A 489 -7.52 18.32 10.76
C ARG A 489 -9.02 18.32 10.45
N SER A 490 -9.90 18.34 11.45
CA SER A 490 -11.35 18.51 11.21
C SER A 490 -11.72 19.94 10.75
N ALA A 491 -10.84 20.91 10.98
CA ALA A 491 -11.00 22.31 10.54
C ALA A 491 -10.60 22.51 9.06
N TYR A 492 -11.08 21.63 8.17
CA TYR A 492 -10.83 21.73 6.73
C TYR A 492 -12.09 22.09 5.91
N GLU A 493 -13.30 21.97 6.47
CA GLU A 493 -14.55 22.02 5.67
C GLU A 493 -15.77 22.68 6.35
N TYR A 494 -15.77 22.96 7.68
CA TYR A 494 -17.05 23.13 8.41
C TYR A 494 -17.27 24.36 9.33
N THR A 495 -16.40 25.37 9.40
CA THR A 495 -16.78 26.70 9.94
C THR A 495 -16.06 27.86 9.26
N ASP A 496 -16.69 29.04 9.21
CA ASP A 496 -16.08 30.33 8.84
C ASP A 496 -14.88 30.76 9.75
N GLU A 497 -14.52 29.94 10.74
CA GLU A 497 -13.60 30.30 11.82
C GLU A 497 -12.24 29.57 11.77
N TYR A 498 -12.12 28.41 11.12
CA TYR A 498 -10.86 27.65 11.13
C TYR A 498 -10.62 26.91 9.82
N HIS A 499 -9.50 27.22 9.14
CA HIS A 499 -9.08 26.58 7.89
C HIS A 499 -7.63 26.08 8.00
N ASN A 500 -7.48 24.76 8.15
CA ASN A 500 -6.22 24.02 8.17
C ASN A 500 -5.92 23.15 6.91
N PRO A 501 -6.40 23.45 5.69
CA PRO A 501 -5.91 22.81 4.48
C PRO A 501 -4.58 23.42 4.01
N VAL A 502 -3.81 22.61 3.29
CA VAL A 502 -2.55 22.98 2.63
C VAL A 502 -2.62 22.54 1.17
N THR A 503 -2.28 23.43 0.24
CA THR A 503 -2.43 23.23 -1.21
C THR A 503 -1.16 23.67 -1.96
N GLN A 504 -0.99 23.22 -3.20
CA GLN A 504 0.04 23.75 -4.12
C GLN A 504 -0.06 25.27 -4.29
N ASP A 505 -1.28 25.79 -4.42
CA ASP A 505 -1.51 27.20 -4.77
C ASP A 505 -1.21 28.14 -3.59
N TYR A 506 -1.42 27.69 -2.35
CA TYR A 506 -1.13 28.46 -1.14
C TYR A 506 0.35 28.84 -1.04
N ASN A 507 1.25 27.93 -1.44
CA ASN A 507 2.67 28.19 -1.44
C ASN A 507 3.14 29.06 -2.62
N ALA A 508 2.42 29.12 -3.75
CA ALA A 508 2.99 29.61 -5.01
C ALA A 508 3.42 31.09 -4.97
N GLY A 509 2.53 32.00 -4.59
CA GLY A 509 2.88 33.41 -4.38
C GLY A 509 3.73 33.64 -3.13
N PHE A 510 3.60 32.79 -2.11
CA PHE A 510 4.38 32.84 -0.87
C PHE A 510 5.87 32.53 -1.08
N THR A 511 6.22 31.53 -1.89
CA THR A 511 7.61 31.26 -2.33
C THR A 511 8.21 32.50 -3.00
N GLY A 512 7.42 33.18 -3.84
CA GLY A 512 7.84 34.40 -4.55
C GLY A 512 8.04 35.60 -3.65
N LEU A 513 7.07 35.88 -2.78
CA LEU A 513 7.17 36.95 -1.78
C LEU A 513 8.38 36.73 -0.85
N THR A 514 8.65 35.48 -0.47
CA THR A 514 9.82 35.14 0.34
C THR A 514 11.13 35.47 -0.38
N ALA A 515 11.28 35.08 -1.65
CA ALA A 515 12.43 35.47 -2.48
C ALA A 515 12.53 37.00 -2.68
N ALA A 516 11.39 37.69 -2.78
CA ALA A 516 11.33 39.15 -2.87
C ALA A 516 11.81 39.86 -1.59
N MET A 517 11.62 39.28 -0.41
CA MET A 517 12.19 39.82 0.83
C MET A 517 13.71 39.67 0.88
N ILE A 518 14.26 38.56 0.37
CA ILE A 518 15.72 38.38 0.23
C ILE A 518 16.31 39.43 -0.72
N ASP A 519 15.61 39.70 -1.83
CA ASP A 519 15.97 40.73 -2.82
C ASP A 519 15.97 42.14 -2.23
N TYR A 520 14.87 42.53 -1.57
CA TYR A 520 14.70 43.86 -0.97
C TYR A 520 15.66 44.15 0.19
N TYR A 521 15.90 43.18 1.08
CA TYR A 521 16.79 43.38 2.23
C TYR A 521 18.29 43.37 1.84
N GLY A 522 18.62 42.94 0.63
CA GLY A 522 19.98 42.72 0.17
C GLY A 522 20.45 41.30 0.46
N HIS A 523 20.85 40.60 -0.59
CA HIS A 523 21.26 39.20 -0.57
C HIS A 523 22.35 38.88 0.47
N ASN A 524 23.23 39.84 0.74
CA ASN A 524 24.34 39.71 1.71
C ASN A 524 23.90 39.61 3.19
N LYS A 525 22.62 39.78 3.50
CA LYS A 525 22.06 39.56 4.84
C LYS A 525 21.65 38.10 5.10
N PHE A 526 21.63 37.25 4.07
CA PHE A 526 21.16 35.87 4.13
C PHE A 526 22.27 34.87 3.80
N LYS A 527 21.97 33.58 3.97
CA LYS A 527 22.85 32.45 3.61
C LYS A 527 22.01 31.31 3.05
N ALA A 528 22.64 30.40 2.31
CA ALA A 528 21.99 29.17 1.90
C ALA A 528 21.57 28.31 3.11
N PHE A 529 20.36 27.77 3.05
CA PHE A 529 19.86 26.79 4.01
C PHE A 529 20.09 25.37 3.48
N THR A 530 19.98 24.35 4.35
CA THR A 530 20.27 22.95 4.02
C THR A 530 19.33 22.01 4.77
N ASP A 531 19.14 20.78 4.27
CA ASP A 531 18.30 19.77 4.93
C ASP A 531 18.82 19.32 6.31
N CYS A 532 20.06 19.67 6.66
CA CYS A 532 20.71 19.25 7.89
C CYS A 532 20.07 19.87 9.14
N GLY A 533 19.41 19.01 9.93
CA GLY A 533 18.64 19.39 11.11
C GLY A 533 17.13 19.30 10.91
N LEU A 534 16.66 19.04 9.69
CA LEU A 534 15.25 18.73 9.41
C LEU A 534 14.99 17.23 9.59
N ASP A 535 13.90 16.88 10.29
CA ASP A 535 13.44 15.48 10.33
C ASP A 535 12.65 15.12 9.06
N LEU A 536 13.39 14.77 8.01
CA LEU A 536 12.82 14.32 6.74
C LEU A 536 12.34 12.85 6.79
N GLY A 537 12.19 12.27 7.97
CA GLY A 537 11.73 10.89 8.20
C GLY A 537 12.81 9.82 8.06
N TRP A 538 14.06 10.17 7.72
CA TRP A 538 15.20 9.24 7.63
C TRP A 538 15.57 8.61 8.99
N SER A 539 15.03 9.15 10.08
CA SER A 539 15.13 8.66 11.46
C SER A 539 14.19 7.49 11.78
N HIS A 540 13.16 7.24 10.95
CA HIS A 540 12.09 6.30 11.24
C HIS A 540 12.57 4.83 11.14
N PRO A 541 12.20 3.91 12.05
CA PRO A 541 12.73 2.54 12.08
C PRO A 541 12.53 1.71 10.80
N ASN A 542 11.51 2.05 10.01
CA ASN A 542 11.19 1.38 8.74
C ASN A 542 11.67 2.19 7.51
N ALA A 543 12.43 3.28 7.68
CA ALA A 543 12.97 4.03 6.55
C ALA A 543 14.02 3.21 5.78
N SER A 544 14.07 3.35 4.46
CA SER A 544 15.27 2.95 3.72
C SER A 544 16.45 3.82 4.18
N ASN A 545 17.68 3.31 4.06
CA ASN A 545 18.87 4.16 4.14
C ASN A 545 18.71 5.38 3.19
N PRO A 546 19.21 6.57 3.58
CA PRO A 546 19.26 7.72 2.69
C PRO A 546 20.03 7.42 1.39
N PRO A 547 19.70 8.09 0.28
CA PRO A 547 20.48 8.04 -0.95
C PRO A 547 21.96 8.40 -0.74
N GLN A 548 22.81 7.98 -1.67
CA GLN A 548 24.19 8.49 -1.77
C GLN A 548 24.18 9.78 -2.58
N TRP A 549 24.03 10.88 -1.86
CA TRP A 549 24.06 12.24 -2.41
C TRP A 549 25.44 12.56 -3.01
N PRO A 550 25.52 13.27 -4.15
CA PRO A 550 26.78 13.73 -4.71
C PRO A 550 27.57 14.61 -3.73
N ASP A 551 28.90 14.53 -3.74
CA ASP A 551 29.79 15.38 -2.89
C ASP A 551 29.62 16.90 -3.13
N ASN A 552 28.95 17.29 -4.23
CA ASN A 552 28.63 18.67 -4.59
C ASN A 552 27.12 19.01 -4.46
N ASP A 553 26.35 18.17 -3.78
CA ASP A 553 24.98 18.41 -3.35
C ASP A 553 24.98 19.28 -2.09
N CYS A 554 24.61 20.55 -2.26
CA CYS A 554 24.69 21.54 -1.20
C CYS A 554 23.63 21.38 -0.12
N TYR A 555 22.48 20.78 -0.45
CA TYR A 555 21.35 20.62 0.47
C TYR A 555 21.60 19.48 1.46
N HIS A 556 22.15 18.36 0.97
CA HIS A 556 22.32 17.14 1.76
C HIS A 556 23.70 17.01 2.44
N THR A 557 24.73 17.71 1.97
CA THR A 557 26.10 17.68 2.57
C THR A 557 26.30 18.68 3.71
N CYS A 558 25.24 19.38 4.14
CA CYS A 558 25.28 20.50 5.10
C CYS A 558 26.16 21.70 4.66
N ASN A 559 26.48 21.79 3.36
CA ASN A 559 27.46 22.76 2.86
C ASN A 559 26.85 24.14 2.58
N THR A 560 26.60 24.89 3.66
CA THR A 560 26.21 26.31 3.64
C THR A 560 27.24 27.26 3.00
N GLY A 561 28.42 26.74 2.62
CA GLY A 561 29.46 27.47 1.87
C GLY A 561 29.45 27.24 0.36
N CYS A 562 28.44 26.54 -0.19
CA CYS A 562 28.30 26.34 -1.63
C CYS A 562 28.13 27.65 -2.40
N VAL A 563 28.91 27.81 -3.48
CA VAL A 563 28.74 28.86 -4.49
C VAL A 563 28.73 28.21 -5.87
N LYS A 564 27.69 28.47 -6.67
CA LYS A 564 27.60 28.08 -8.09
C LYS A 564 27.39 29.35 -8.94
N SER A 565 27.91 29.34 -10.16
CA SER A 565 28.31 30.54 -10.90
C SER A 565 27.17 31.40 -11.46
N THR A 566 27.33 32.72 -11.38
CA THR A 566 26.65 33.68 -12.27
C THR A 566 27.04 33.42 -13.74
N PRO A 567 26.07 33.37 -14.68
CA PRO A 567 26.39 33.28 -16.11
C PRO A 567 26.93 34.62 -16.64
N ASN A 568 28.18 34.63 -17.10
CA ASN A 568 28.76 35.78 -17.80
C ASN A 568 28.55 35.67 -19.32
N SER A 569 28.52 36.82 -20.00
CA SER A 569 28.17 36.94 -21.43
C SER A 569 29.12 36.23 -22.40
N THR A 570 28.56 35.72 -23.51
CA THR A 570 29.28 35.02 -24.58
C THR A 570 30.05 35.92 -25.55
N THR A 571 31.30 35.53 -25.82
CA THR A 571 32.05 35.69 -27.09
C THR A 571 33.04 34.50 -27.15
N GLU A 572 33.45 33.93 -28.30
CA GLU A 572 33.48 34.48 -29.66
C GLU A 572 33.32 33.39 -30.76
N THR A 573 33.55 33.77 -32.02
CA THR A 573 33.18 33.10 -33.28
C THR A 573 33.89 31.78 -33.65
N ASN A 574 33.16 30.88 -34.33
CA ASN A 574 33.68 29.90 -35.31
C ASN A 574 34.07 30.64 -36.63
N PRO A 575 35.02 30.17 -37.48
CA PRO A 575 34.77 28.96 -38.29
C PRO A 575 36.01 28.14 -38.80
N GLU A 576 35.69 27.09 -39.56
CA GLU A 576 36.49 26.37 -40.60
C GLU A 576 37.77 25.58 -40.26
N GLN A 577 37.68 24.28 -40.58
CA GLN A 577 38.75 23.33 -40.91
C GLN A 577 38.89 23.18 -42.44
N PRO A 578 39.88 22.44 -43.00
CA PRO A 578 41.17 22.00 -42.44
C PRO A 578 42.39 22.17 -43.39
N ALA A 579 43.59 22.31 -42.83
CA ALA A 579 44.84 21.84 -43.45
C ALA A 579 45.91 21.59 -42.37
N SER A 580 46.83 20.64 -42.59
CA SER A 580 47.84 20.23 -41.60
C SER A 580 49.26 20.20 -42.18
N THR A 581 50.24 19.92 -41.31
CA THR A 581 51.71 19.84 -41.53
C THR A 581 52.47 21.18 -41.64
N GLY A 582 53.63 21.38 -40.99
CA GLY A 582 54.22 20.63 -39.87
C GLY A 582 55.76 20.62 -39.79
N ALA A 583 56.35 21.48 -38.93
CA ALA A 583 57.76 21.46 -38.45
C ALA A 583 57.97 22.60 -37.42
N ALA A 584 58.89 22.57 -36.44
CA ALA A 584 59.64 21.50 -35.78
C ALA A 584 60.24 22.03 -34.44
N MET A 585 60.63 21.11 -33.53
CA MET A 585 61.10 21.34 -32.14
C MET A 585 60.02 21.85 -31.16
N ALA A 586 59.84 21.30 -29.95
CA ALA A 586 60.59 20.26 -29.23
C ALA A 586 59.69 19.16 -28.62
N SER A 587 60.30 18.05 -28.18
CA SER A 587 59.70 16.76 -27.79
C SER A 587 58.91 16.03 -28.89
N VAL A 588 59.39 14.82 -29.24
CA VAL A 588 59.09 14.05 -30.46
C VAL A 588 59.46 12.57 -30.17
N THR A 589 58.86 11.50 -30.69
CA THR A 589 57.53 11.14 -31.27
C THR A 589 57.49 9.59 -31.33
N VAL A 590 56.31 8.95 -31.34
CA VAL A 590 56.16 7.47 -31.41
C VAL A 590 55.63 7.00 -32.78
N GLN A 591 56.16 5.90 -33.34
CA GLN A 591 55.70 5.14 -34.52
C GLN A 591 56.14 3.65 -34.43
N ASP A 592 55.60 2.66 -35.17
CA ASP A 592 54.62 2.65 -36.29
C ASP A 592 53.18 2.34 -35.81
N THR A 593 52.73 1.14 -35.41
CA THR A 593 53.27 -0.23 -35.52
C THR A 593 52.14 -1.18 -35.98
N ARG A 594 52.25 -1.69 -37.20
CA ARG A 594 51.27 -2.51 -37.94
C ARG A 594 51.06 -3.96 -37.49
N PHE A 595 49.88 -4.48 -37.87
CA PHE A 595 49.58 -5.88 -38.27
C PHE A 595 50.19 -7.05 -37.47
N GLY A 596 49.30 -7.77 -36.76
CA GLY A 596 49.04 -9.17 -37.14
C GLY A 596 49.42 -10.30 -36.18
N LYS A 597 48.55 -11.31 -36.20
CA LYS A 597 48.79 -12.75 -35.91
C LYS A 597 49.29 -13.19 -34.51
N VAL A 598 48.37 -13.90 -33.86
CA VAL A 598 48.52 -15.31 -33.41
C VAL A 598 49.04 -15.60 -31.98
N LYS A 599 48.15 -16.27 -31.24
CA LYS A 599 48.32 -17.24 -30.12
C LYS A 599 48.43 -16.76 -28.66
N ASN A 600 47.45 -17.28 -27.92
CA ASN A 600 47.46 -17.79 -26.54
C ASN A 600 47.49 -16.76 -25.39
N GLY A 601 46.46 -16.69 -24.54
CA GLY A 601 45.17 -17.41 -24.64
C GLY A 601 44.24 -17.24 -23.45
N GLN A 602 42.99 -17.70 -23.64
CA GLN A 602 41.89 -17.79 -22.66
C GLN A 602 41.34 -16.43 -22.15
N GLU A 603 40.04 -16.19 -21.97
CA GLU A 603 38.79 -16.69 -22.61
C GLU A 603 37.63 -15.75 -22.15
N MET A 604 36.53 -15.52 -22.87
CA MET A 604 36.11 -16.00 -24.20
C MET A 604 35.39 -14.87 -24.99
N THR A 605 34.10 -15.03 -25.30
CA THR A 605 33.20 -14.19 -26.14
C THR A 605 31.74 -14.46 -25.68
N THR A 606 30.63 -13.86 -26.14
CA THR A 606 30.34 -13.00 -27.33
C THR A 606 29.06 -12.18 -27.09
N ASP A 607 28.89 -11.08 -27.83
CA ASP A 607 27.64 -10.31 -28.01
C ASP A 607 26.68 -10.90 -29.08
N LEU A 608 25.55 -10.20 -29.28
CA LEU A 608 24.58 -10.22 -30.39
C LEU A 608 23.50 -11.35 -30.36
N CYS A 609 22.18 -11.12 -30.50
CA CYS A 609 21.35 -10.14 -31.23
C CYS A 609 21.23 -10.38 -32.74
N LEU A 610 20.00 -10.64 -33.28
CA LEU A 610 19.43 -9.95 -34.47
C LEU A 610 18.08 -10.54 -35.02
N ILE A 611 17.19 -9.61 -35.43
CA ILE A 611 16.06 -9.61 -36.43
C ILE A 611 14.72 -10.40 -36.26
N PHE A 612 13.69 -9.73 -36.81
CA PHE A 612 12.37 -10.15 -37.33
C PHE A 612 11.24 -10.53 -36.35
N VAL A 613 9.93 -10.36 -36.64
CA VAL A 613 9.13 -9.24 -37.24
C VAL A 613 7.66 -9.71 -37.39
N ARG A 614 6.72 -8.80 -37.06
CA ARG A 614 5.28 -8.78 -37.44
C ARG A 614 4.28 -9.81 -36.87
N ASP A 615 3.05 -9.32 -36.84
CA ASP A 615 1.73 -9.97 -37.01
C ASP A 615 1.18 -10.96 -35.96
N HIS A 616 0.45 -10.38 -35.00
CA HIS A 616 -1.01 -10.56 -34.81
C HIS A 616 -1.62 -11.87 -34.22
N VAL A 617 -2.83 -11.69 -33.63
CA VAL A 617 -3.91 -12.68 -33.39
C VAL A 617 -3.85 -13.61 -32.14
N LEU A 618 -4.74 -13.31 -31.17
CA LEU A 618 -5.44 -14.19 -30.18
C LEU A 618 -4.65 -15.08 -29.18
N GLY A 619 -5.27 -15.39 -28.02
CA GLY A 619 -4.92 -16.63 -27.28
C GLY A 619 -4.95 -16.64 -25.74
N THR A 620 -6.16 -16.70 -25.16
CA THR A 620 -6.54 -17.35 -23.88
C THR A 620 -5.54 -18.22 -23.06
N ASN A 621 -5.48 -17.93 -21.75
CA ASN A 621 -5.61 -18.86 -20.58
C ASN A 621 -4.61 -20.01 -20.23
N ASN A 622 -4.57 -20.27 -18.90
CA ASN A 622 -4.29 -21.54 -18.16
C ASN A 622 -2.83 -22.05 -17.98
N ARG A 623 -2.40 -22.37 -16.74
CA ARG A 623 -2.47 -23.67 -15.96
C ARG A 623 -1.57 -24.82 -16.53
N PRO A 624 -0.73 -25.66 -15.80
CA PRO A 624 -0.35 -25.73 -14.33
C PRO A 624 1.08 -26.37 -13.80
N ALA A 625 1.43 -26.70 -12.49
CA ALA A 625 2.87 -27.00 -11.97
C ALA A 625 3.51 -28.03 -10.85
N PRO A 626 3.08 -28.40 -9.58
CA PRO A 626 3.79 -29.06 -8.33
C PRO A 626 4.47 -30.53 -8.27
N THR A 627 4.80 -31.54 -7.34
CA THR A 627 4.76 -32.12 -5.89
C THR A 627 5.89 -33.26 -5.41
N ILE A 628 7.10 -33.09 -4.67
CA ILE A 628 8.37 -33.98 -4.33
C ILE A 628 8.74 -34.92 -3.03
N LYS A 629 9.28 -34.46 -1.83
CA LYS A 629 10.32 -35.02 -0.80
C LYS A 629 9.96 -35.78 0.58
N PRO A 630 10.94 -36.23 1.45
CA PRO A 630 11.01 -36.24 3.00
C PRO A 630 12.48 -36.10 3.63
N TRP A 631 12.96 -36.00 4.92
CA TRP A 631 12.65 -35.63 6.38
C TRP A 631 14.01 -35.68 7.25
N ARG A 632 14.33 -35.31 8.55
CA ARG A 632 13.92 -34.42 9.73
C ARG A 632 15.03 -34.41 10.90
N VAL A 633 15.35 -33.30 11.67
CA VAL A 633 16.04 -33.12 13.05
C VAL A 633 17.64 -33.00 13.35
N ALA A 634 18.11 -32.64 14.61
CA ALA A 634 19.49 -32.66 15.32
C ALA A 634 20.41 -31.37 15.61
N GLY A 635 21.25 -31.11 16.69
CA GLY A 635 21.39 -31.45 18.17
C GLY A 635 22.74 -31.16 19.01
N ILE A 636 22.71 -30.84 20.36
CA ILE A 636 23.72 -31.08 21.54
C ILE A 636 25.09 -30.22 21.73
N PHE A 637 25.92 -29.88 22.82
CA PHE A 637 26.17 -29.90 24.36
C PHE A 637 27.28 -28.82 24.88
N PHE A 638 28.01 -28.60 26.06
CA PHE A 638 28.20 -29.04 27.53
C PHE A 638 28.84 -28.02 28.64
N ARG A 639 30.06 -28.19 29.29
CA ARG A 639 30.49 -27.71 30.72
C ARG A 639 31.64 -26.63 30.98
N LEU A 640 31.34 -25.51 31.69
CA LEU A 640 32.08 -24.53 32.61
C LEU A 640 33.56 -24.00 32.50
N SER A 641 33.77 -22.65 32.52
CA SER A 641 34.69 -21.82 33.42
C SER A 641 34.90 -20.32 32.98
N VAL A 642 35.26 -19.36 33.87
CA VAL A 642 35.45 -17.88 33.59
C VAL A 642 36.45 -17.17 34.56
N PRO A 643 37.39 -16.29 34.10
CA PRO A 643 37.53 -14.91 34.68
C PRO A 643 38.19 -13.77 33.80
N GLN A 644 37.52 -12.60 33.71
CA GLN A 644 37.97 -11.17 33.60
C GLN A 644 39.04 -10.64 32.56
N PRO A 645 39.02 -9.31 32.18
CA PRO A 645 39.84 -8.64 31.11
C PRO A 645 40.91 -7.65 31.69
N PRO A 646 41.47 -6.59 31.02
CA PRO A 646 41.42 -6.03 29.63
C PRO A 646 42.87 -5.73 29.06
N PRO A 647 43.21 -4.76 28.14
CA PRO A 647 42.47 -3.82 27.27
C PRO A 647 42.92 -3.88 25.75
N PRO A 648 43.10 -2.82 24.90
CA PRO A 648 42.39 -2.75 23.60
C PRO A 648 43.24 -2.50 22.31
N HIS A 649 42.64 -2.59 21.11
CA HIS A 649 42.61 -1.53 20.07
C HIS A 649 41.98 -1.92 18.70
N ARG A 650 41.20 -0.99 18.12
CA ARG A 650 40.96 -0.65 16.69
C ARG A 650 41.07 -1.75 15.60
N ILE A 651 39.95 -2.16 14.98
CA ILE A 651 39.26 -1.59 13.77
C ILE A 651 39.72 -2.20 12.42
N MET A 652 38.73 -2.76 11.70
CA MET A 652 38.54 -2.97 10.25
C MET A 652 39.73 -2.94 9.26
N THR A 653 39.75 -3.89 8.31
CA THR A 653 39.25 -3.69 6.90
C THR A 653 39.52 -4.92 6.00
N ARG A 654 38.89 -4.94 4.80
CA ARG A 654 39.09 -5.88 3.66
C ARG A 654 38.40 -7.26 3.86
N LEU A 655 37.79 -7.90 2.86
CA LEU A 655 38.11 -7.95 1.42
C LEU A 655 36.91 -7.85 0.45
N LEU A 656 37.26 -7.58 -0.82
CA LEU A 656 36.46 -7.58 -2.05
C LEU A 656 36.17 -9.03 -2.57
N PRO A 657 35.36 -9.24 -3.64
CA PRO A 657 34.26 -10.22 -3.57
C PRO A 657 34.30 -11.35 -4.64
N ILE A 658 33.17 -12.06 -4.78
CA ILE A 658 32.77 -12.95 -5.89
C ILE A 658 33.71 -14.15 -6.17
N LEU A 659 33.37 -15.31 -5.57
CA LEU A 659 33.42 -16.66 -6.20
C LEU A 659 33.07 -17.77 -5.18
N ALA A 660 31.81 -17.83 -4.71
CA ALA A 660 31.40 -18.83 -3.71
C ALA A 660 29.93 -19.32 -3.77
N LEU A 661 29.18 -19.10 -4.86
CA LEU A 661 27.76 -19.50 -4.97
C LEU A 661 27.44 -20.45 -6.16
N GLN A 662 28.33 -21.42 -6.42
CA GLN A 662 28.03 -22.55 -7.32
C GLN A 662 28.37 -23.94 -6.74
N ALA A 663 28.70 -24.02 -5.44
CA ALA A 663 29.26 -25.22 -4.81
C ALA A 663 28.38 -25.88 -3.71
N LEU A 664 27.09 -25.54 -3.64
CA LEU A 664 26.16 -26.05 -2.59
C LEU A 664 24.86 -26.67 -3.13
N ALA A 665 24.79 -26.95 -4.44
CA ALA A 665 23.60 -27.53 -5.11
C ALA A 665 23.79 -29.01 -5.54
N ALA A 666 24.75 -29.72 -4.93
CA ALA A 666 25.15 -31.07 -5.35
C ALA A 666 25.73 -31.95 -4.23
N LEU A 667 24.98 -32.11 -3.12
CA LEU A 667 25.13 -33.25 -2.20
C LEU A 667 23.75 -33.89 -1.94
N PRO A 668 23.64 -35.22 -1.86
CA PRO A 668 22.36 -35.88 -1.65
C PRO A 668 21.89 -35.72 -0.20
N ARG A 669 20.63 -35.30 -0.02
CA ARG A 669 19.95 -35.28 1.28
C ARG A 669 19.57 -36.70 1.73
N PHE A 670 20.56 -37.51 2.08
CA PHE A 670 20.36 -38.68 2.94
C PHE A 670 20.81 -38.32 4.35
N ALA A 671 19.99 -38.69 5.34
CA ALA A 671 20.16 -38.33 6.74
C ALA A 671 20.27 -36.81 7.00
N LEU A 672 19.11 -36.17 7.22
CA LEU A 672 18.98 -35.56 8.55
C LEU A 672 19.05 -36.74 9.54
N ALA A 673 20.11 -36.77 10.35
CA ALA A 673 20.37 -37.86 11.27
C ALA A 673 19.39 -37.78 12.46
N ALA A 674 19.00 -38.92 13.00
CA ALA A 674 18.08 -38.93 14.15
C ALA A 674 18.74 -38.28 15.38
N GLU A 675 18.11 -37.23 15.90
CA GLU A 675 18.48 -36.64 17.19
C GLU A 675 18.13 -37.63 18.28
N GLN A 676 19.15 -38.33 18.77
CA GLN A 676 19.08 -39.19 19.94
C GLN A 676 18.45 -38.39 21.08
N ASP A 677 17.18 -38.68 21.41
CA ASP A 677 16.42 -37.88 22.37
C ASP A 677 17.21 -37.75 23.69
N PRO A 678 17.45 -36.53 24.18
CA PRO A 678 18.31 -36.33 25.34
C PRO A 678 17.71 -37.05 26.57
N PRO A 679 18.55 -37.66 27.42
CA PRO A 679 18.21 -38.95 28.01
C PRO A 679 16.97 -38.94 28.91
N ASN A 680 15.93 -39.66 28.48
CA ASN A 680 14.77 -40.13 29.27
C ASN A 680 14.48 -39.34 30.56
N HIS A 681 13.87 -38.17 30.43
CA HIS A 681 13.02 -37.65 31.51
C HIS A 681 11.75 -38.49 31.57
N ALA A 682 11.84 -39.62 32.28
CA ALA A 682 10.77 -40.58 32.41
C ALA A 682 9.61 -39.99 33.23
N ASN A 683 8.45 -39.89 32.57
CA ASN A 683 7.12 -39.61 33.13
C ASN A 683 6.97 -38.29 33.92
N SER A 684 5.98 -37.50 33.54
CA SER A 684 5.20 -36.78 34.57
C SER A 684 4.50 -37.84 35.44
N THR A 685 5.16 -38.26 36.52
CA THR A 685 4.63 -39.24 37.49
C THR A 685 3.51 -38.66 38.34
N VAL A 686 3.28 -37.35 38.26
CA VAL A 686 2.11 -36.65 38.80
C VAL A 686 0.92 -36.91 37.86
N PRO A 687 -0.12 -37.66 38.27
CA PRO A 687 -1.26 -37.93 37.40
C PRO A 687 -2.02 -36.63 37.13
N TYR A 688 -2.23 -36.29 35.85
CA TYR A 688 -3.03 -35.12 35.50
C TYR A 688 -4.49 -35.36 35.93
N THR A 689 -4.91 -34.68 36.99
CA THR A 689 -6.29 -34.72 37.46
C THR A 689 -7.07 -33.65 36.70
N THR A 690 -7.97 -34.09 35.82
CA THR A 690 -8.87 -33.19 35.07
C THR A 690 -9.58 -32.23 36.04
N PRO A 691 -9.42 -30.90 35.89
CA PRO A 691 -10.10 -29.93 36.74
C PRO A 691 -11.63 -30.08 36.67
N SER A 692 -12.31 -30.01 37.81
CA SER A 692 -13.77 -30.10 37.90
C SER A 692 -14.52 -28.88 37.33
N THR A 693 -13.79 -27.80 37.07
CA THR A 693 -14.24 -26.63 36.30
C THR A 693 -13.19 -26.29 35.24
N PRO A 694 -13.57 -25.81 34.04
CA PRO A 694 -12.61 -25.43 33.01
C PRO A 694 -11.56 -24.43 33.51
N LYS A 695 -10.28 -24.77 33.37
CA LYS A 695 -9.17 -23.87 33.73
C LYS A 695 -8.99 -22.72 32.74
N TYR A 696 -9.29 -22.98 31.47
CA TYR A 696 -9.18 -22.03 30.36
C TYR A 696 -10.53 -21.82 29.70
N ASN A 697 -10.70 -20.65 29.06
CA ASN A 697 -11.91 -20.28 28.34
C ASN A 697 -12.00 -21.00 26.99
N TYR A 698 -12.40 -22.28 27.00
CA TYR A 698 -12.48 -23.09 25.77
C TYR A 698 -13.42 -22.50 24.70
N ALA A 699 -14.43 -21.69 25.08
CA ALA A 699 -15.29 -20.99 24.13
C ALA A 699 -14.51 -19.95 23.30
N GLU A 700 -13.65 -19.16 23.96
CA GLU A 700 -12.74 -18.21 23.30
C GLU A 700 -11.70 -18.92 22.44
N VAL A 701 -11.23 -20.10 22.85
CA VAL A 701 -10.32 -20.93 22.05
C VAL A 701 -11.00 -21.38 20.77
N ILE A 702 -12.22 -21.95 20.84
CA ILE A 702 -12.99 -22.36 19.65
C ILE A 702 -13.23 -21.16 18.71
N HIS A 703 -13.69 -20.04 19.27
CA HIS A 703 -13.91 -18.79 18.53
C HIS A 703 -12.64 -18.32 17.80
N LYS A 704 -11.48 -18.36 18.48
CA LYS A 704 -10.19 -17.99 17.87
C LYS A 704 -9.72 -19.02 16.85
N SER A 705 -9.81 -20.32 17.10
CA SER A 705 -9.43 -21.35 16.11
C SER A 705 -10.25 -21.25 14.83
N LEU A 706 -11.52 -20.84 14.89
CA LEU A 706 -12.32 -20.53 13.70
C LEU A 706 -11.83 -19.26 12.97
N LEU A 707 -11.32 -18.25 13.69
CA LEU A 707 -10.65 -17.09 13.06
C LEU A 707 -9.37 -17.49 12.30
N PHE A 708 -8.63 -18.51 12.73
CA PHE A 708 -7.49 -19.01 11.93
C PHE A 708 -7.96 -19.53 10.57
N TYR A 709 -9.03 -20.32 10.51
CA TYR A 709 -9.59 -20.74 9.22
C TYR A 709 -10.11 -19.56 8.38
N HIS A 710 -10.68 -18.51 8.98
CA HIS A 710 -10.93 -17.24 8.27
C HIS A 710 -9.66 -16.64 7.65
N SER A 711 -8.52 -16.70 8.35
CA SER A 711 -7.24 -16.22 7.80
C SER A 711 -6.71 -17.07 6.64
N GLN A 712 -7.12 -18.33 6.51
CA GLN A 712 -6.72 -19.19 5.38
C GLN A 712 -7.66 -19.10 4.16
N ARG A 713 -8.77 -18.34 4.20
CA ARG A 713 -9.75 -18.34 3.10
C ARG A 713 -9.20 -17.71 1.81
N SER A 714 -9.50 -18.38 0.70
CA SER A 714 -9.32 -17.92 -0.67
C SER A 714 -10.68 -17.67 -1.33
N GLY A 715 -10.75 -16.83 -2.36
CA GLY A 715 -12.00 -16.49 -3.06
C GLY A 715 -12.58 -15.13 -2.64
N ARG A 716 -13.91 -14.97 -2.78
CA ARG A 716 -14.63 -13.74 -2.40
C ARG A 716 -15.10 -13.78 -0.95
N LEU A 717 -14.41 -13.09 -0.04
CA LEU A 717 -14.68 -13.18 1.40
C LEU A 717 -15.95 -12.41 1.83
N GLY A 718 -16.41 -11.47 0.99
CA GLY A 718 -17.64 -10.72 1.23
C GLY A 718 -17.57 -9.73 2.41
N PRO A 719 -18.73 -9.19 2.84
CA PRO A 719 -18.80 -8.17 3.89
C PRO A 719 -18.65 -8.77 5.30
N ASN A 720 -18.96 -10.05 5.50
CA ASN A 720 -18.97 -10.71 6.82
C ASN A 720 -17.59 -11.26 7.22
N ARG A 721 -16.50 -10.86 6.55
CA ARG A 721 -15.14 -11.33 6.84
C ARG A 721 -14.74 -10.94 8.26
N ARG A 722 -14.34 -11.93 9.07
CA ARG A 722 -14.01 -11.72 10.50
C ARG A 722 -12.61 -11.12 10.75
N LEU A 723 -11.83 -10.86 9.70
CA LEU A 723 -10.47 -10.30 9.76
C LEU A 723 -10.31 -9.16 8.75
N ALA A 724 -10.15 -7.94 9.25
CA ALA A 724 -10.05 -6.73 8.43
C ALA A 724 -8.80 -6.69 7.51
N TRP A 725 -7.71 -7.33 7.95
CA TRP A 725 -6.44 -7.42 7.21
C TRP A 725 -6.42 -8.47 6.09
N ARG A 726 -7.54 -9.16 5.84
CA ARG A 726 -7.73 -10.10 4.71
C ARG A 726 -8.81 -9.57 3.75
N GLY A 727 -8.70 -9.97 2.49
CA GLY A 727 -9.60 -9.58 1.42
C GLY A 727 -9.73 -10.64 0.33
N ASP A 728 -10.43 -10.28 -0.75
CA ASP A 728 -10.68 -11.18 -1.86
C ASP A 728 -9.36 -11.60 -2.56
N SER A 729 -9.20 -12.90 -2.84
CA SER A 729 -8.00 -13.54 -3.42
C SER A 729 -8.37 -14.67 -4.38
N CYS A 730 -7.41 -15.16 -5.19
CA CYS A 730 -7.64 -16.20 -6.22
C CYS A 730 -8.82 -15.91 -7.20
N LEU A 731 -9.17 -14.65 -7.46
CA LEU A 731 -10.45 -14.31 -8.11
C LEU A 731 -10.60 -14.78 -9.57
N ASN A 732 -9.49 -15.07 -10.25
CA ASN A 732 -9.47 -15.57 -11.63
C ASN A 732 -9.20 -17.07 -11.70
N CYS A 733 -9.43 -17.81 -10.61
CA CYS A 733 -8.99 -19.19 -10.46
C CYS A 733 -9.90 -20.23 -11.17
N ILE A 734 -10.03 -20.14 -12.49
CA ILE A 734 -10.89 -21.03 -13.32
C ILE A 734 -10.05 -22.17 -13.95
N GLY A 735 -10.49 -23.43 -13.84
CA GLY A 735 -9.76 -24.60 -14.34
C GLY A 735 -9.83 -24.85 -15.86
N ASN A 736 -9.23 -25.96 -16.31
CA ASN A 736 -9.11 -26.32 -17.74
C ASN A 736 -10.42 -26.81 -18.37
N TYR A 737 -11.42 -27.15 -17.56
CA TYR A 737 -12.76 -27.55 -18.02
C TYR A 737 -13.83 -26.50 -17.67
N GLY A 738 -13.41 -25.34 -17.14
CA GLY A 738 -14.29 -24.21 -16.78
C GLY A 738 -14.71 -24.18 -15.31
N GLU A 739 -14.14 -25.03 -14.46
CA GLU A 739 -14.50 -25.17 -13.05
C GLU A 739 -14.02 -23.99 -12.17
N ASP A 740 -14.84 -23.56 -11.19
CA ASP A 740 -14.54 -22.45 -10.28
C ASP A 740 -13.72 -22.92 -9.06
N LEU A 741 -12.41 -22.61 -9.07
CA LEU A 741 -11.47 -23.00 -8.02
C LEU A 741 -11.01 -21.77 -7.20
N THR A 742 -11.84 -20.72 -7.16
CA THR A 742 -11.56 -19.47 -6.42
C THR A 742 -11.62 -19.70 -4.91
N GLY A 743 -12.70 -20.33 -4.42
CA GLY A 743 -12.99 -20.59 -2.99
C GLY A 743 -12.12 -21.66 -2.31
N GLY A 744 -12.44 -22.02 -1.07
CA GLY A 744 -11.68 -22.96 -0.26
C GLY A 744 -10.53 -22.33 0.54
N TYR A 745 -9.64 -23.16 1.08
CA TYR A 745 -8.56 -22.76 1.97
C TYR A 745 -7.18 -22.83 1.32
N TYR A 746 -6.29 -21.94 1.75
CA TYR A 746 -4.84 -22.02 1.54
C TYR A 746 -4.17 -22.82 2.66
N GLU A 747 -3.13 -23.57 2.32
CA GLU A 747 -2.34 -24.35 3.26
C GLU A 747 -1.21 -23.53 3.90
N ALA A 748 -1.00 -23.74 5.21
CA ALA A 748 0.10 -23.20 6.01
C ALA A 748 0.39 -21.70 5.76
N ALA A 749 1.65 -21.36 5.49
CA ALA A 749 2.11 -20.00 5.20
C ALA A 749 1.91 -19.55 3.73
N ASN A 750 1.29 -20.38 2.89
CA ASN A 750 1.44 -20.39 1.44
C ASN A 750 0.14 -20.01 0.70
N THR A 751 0.16 -19.97 -0.63
CA THR A 751 -1.05 -19.75 -1.47
C THR A 751 -1.50 -21.03 -2.20
N MET A 752 -1.08 -22.17 -1.67
CA MET A 752 -1.24 -23.48 -2.28
C MET A 752 -2.52 -24.17 -1.78
N LYS A 753 -3.12 -25.02 -2.63
CA LYS A 753 -4.28 -25.85 -2.27
C LYS A 753 -3.97 -27.31 -2.63
N TRP A 754 -3.33 -28.05 -1.72
CA TRP A 754 -2.96 -29.46 -1.92
C TRP A 754 -4.15 -30.37 -1.64
N GLY A 755 -4.51 -31.26 -2.57
CA GLY A 755 -5.73 -32.07 -2.46
C GLY A 755 -5.83 -32.91 -1.18
N LEU A 756 -4.76 -33.63 -0.81
CA LEU A 756 -4.78 -34.55 0.34
C LEU A 756 -4.96 -33.83 1.70
N PRO A 757 -4.04 -32.94 2.15
CA PRO A 757 -4.19 -32.30 3.46
C PRO A 757 -5.39 -31.36 3.52
N LEU A 758 -5.76 -30.68 2.42
CA LEU A 758 -6.95 -29.82 2.37
C LEU A 758 -8.24 -30.64 2.57
N ALA A 759 -8.35 -31.79 1.90
CA ALA A 759 -9.50 -32.68 2.09
C ALA A 759 -9.53 -33.23 3.52
N TRP A 760 -8.39 -33.65 4.06
CA TRP A 760 -8.26 -34.10 5.45
C TRP A 760 -8.71 -33.04 6.46
N THR A 761 -8.28 -31.78 6.31
CA THR A 761 -8.72 -30.68 7.18
C THR A 761 -10.24 -30.52 7.15
N ILE A 762 -10.86 -30.67 5.98
CA ILE A 762 -12.32 -30.62 5.84
C ILE A 762 -12.98 -31.83 6.51
N THR A 763 -12.47 -33.06 6.32
CA THR A 763 -13.00 -34.26 6.99
C THR A 763 -12.90 -34.14 8.52
N GLN A 764 -11.78 -33.65 9.04
CA GLN A 764 -11.60 -33.47 10.48
C GLN A 764 -12.47 -32.33 11.05
N LEU A 765 -12.63 -31.21 10.34
CA LEU A 765 -13.56 -30.15 10.74
C LEU A 765 -15.02 -30.64 10.71
N ALA A 766 -15.40 -31.41 9.69
CA ALA A 766 -16.72 -32.05 9.62
C ALA A 766 -16.91 -33.05 10.77
N TRP A 767 -15.88 -33.83 11.10
CA TRP A 767 -15.94 -34.76 12.24
C TRP A 767 -16.02 -34.02 13.58
N ASN A 768 -15.36 -32.87 13.74
CA ASN A 768 -15.48 -32.04 14.94
C ASN A 768 -16.95 -31.67 15.21
N VAL A 769 -17.65 -31.18 14.18
CA VAL A 769 -19.07 -30.81 14.26
C VAL A 769 -19.97 -32.03 14.43
N TYR A 770 -19.73 -33.14 13.72
CA TYR A 770 -20.47 -34.40 13.86
C TYR A 770 -20.33 -35.02 15.27
N ALA A 771 -19.12 -34.98 15.84
CA ALA A 771 -18.81 -35.57 17.14
C ALA A 771 -19.36 -34.75 18.30
N PHE A 772 -19.26 -33.42 18.25
CA PHE A 772 -19.55 -32.52 19.38
C PHE A 772 -20.44 -31.33 19.01
N PRO A 773 -21.58 -31.52 18.30
CA PRO A 773 -22.40 -30.41 17.81
C PRO A 773 -22.92 -29.54 18.96
N ASP A 774 -23.26 -30.16 20.09
CA ASP A 774 -23.79 -29.47 21.27
C ASP A 774 -22.74 -28.60 21.96
N GLY A 775 -21.44 -28.92 21.82
CA GLY A 775 -20.34 -28.07 22.28
C GLY A 775 -20.27 -26.76 21.49
N PHE A 776 -20.32 -26.84 20.16
CA PHE A 776 -20.39 -25.66 19.30
C PHE A 776 -21.69 -24.86 19.50
N LYS A 777 -22.84 -25.53 19.71
CA LYS A 777 -24.13 -24.85 20.00
C LYS A 777 -24.09 -24.11 21.32
N ALA A 778 -23.51 -24.70 22.37
CA ALA A 778 -23.41 -24.08 23.69
C ALA A 778 -22.58 -22.79 23.72
N VAL A 779 -21.66 -22.61 22.76
CA VAL A 779 -20.83 -21.40 22.61
C VAL A 779 -21.25 -20.50 21.43
N ASN A 780 -22.35 -20.83 20.76
CA ASN A 780 -22.89 -20.12 19.58
C ASN A 780 -21.95 -20.08 18.35
N GLU A 781 -21.02 -21.03 18.20
CA GLU A 781 -20.12 -21.16 17.03
C GLU A 781 -20.53 -22.30 16.08
N HIS A 782 -21.71 -22.93 16.27
CA HIS A 782 -22.16 -24.07 15.45
C HIS A 782 -22.40 -23.71 13.98
N ASP A 783 -23.06 -22.58 13.71
CA ASP A 783 -23.31 -22.16 12.33
C ASP A 783 -22.05 -21.61 11.65
N GLU A 784 -21.11 -21.06 12.41
CA GLU A 784 -19.77 -20.69 11.93
C GLU A 784 -18.95 -21.94 11.56
N ALA A 785 -18.91 -22.95 12.43
CA ALA A 785 -18.21 -24.20 12.15
C ALA A 785 -18.80 -24.93 10.93
N LEU A 786 -20.13 -24.93 10.77
CA LEU A 786 -20.78 -25.44 9.56
C LEU A 786 -20.41 -24.64 8.30
N GLU A 787 -20.38 -23.31 8.39
CA GLU A 787 -20.02 -22.43 7.26
C GLU A 787 -18.56 -22.62 6.84
N GLY A 788 -17.63 -22.77 7.79
CA GLY A 788 -16.23 -23.11 7.52
C GLY A 788 -16.07 -24.49 6.85
N VAL A 789 -16.75 -25.52 7.35
CA VAL A 789 -16.75 -26.85 6.68
C VAL A 789 -17.30 -26.73 5.25
N LYS A 790 -18.38 -25.95 5.06
CA LYS A 790 -18.95 -25.72 3.72
C LYS A 790 -17.97 -25.02 2.79
N TRP A 791 -17.25 -24.00 3.28
CA TRP A 791 -16.29 -23.22 2.50
C TRP A 791 -15.20 -24.09 1.85
N GLY A 792 -14.68 -25.07 2.59
CA GLY A 792 -13.75 -26.06 2.05
C GLY A 792 -14.43 -27.10 1.14
N THR A 793 -15.62 -27.58 1.52
CA THR A 793 -16.32 -28.64 0.78
C THR A 793 -16.83 -28.18 -0.59
N ASP A 794 -17.32 -26.94 -0.70
CA ASP A 794 -17.74 -26.35 -1.98
C ASP A 794 -16.57 -26.32 -2.99
N TYR A 795 -15.36 -26.02 -2.53
CA TYR A 795 -14.15 -26.11 -3.34
C TYR A 795 -13.85 -27.55 -3.80
N LEU A 796 -13.97 -28.55 -2.91
CA LEU A 796 -13.80 -29.96 -3.30
C LEU A 796 -14.85 -30.43 -4.32
N VAL A 797 -16.09 -29.93 -4.25
CA VAL A 797 -17.12 -30.21 -5.27
C VAL A 797 -16.73 -29.60 -6.61
N ASN A 798 -16.28 -28.35 -6.62
CA ASN A 798 -15.81 -27.69 -7.85
C ASN A 798 -14.53 -28.34 -8.42
N CYS A 799 -13.72 -29.03 -7.60
CA CYS A 799 -12.62 -29.86 -8.10
C CYS A 799 -13.09 -31.03 -8.99
N ILE A 800 -14.37 -31.41 -9.01
CA ILE A 800 -14.93 -32.44 -9.90
C ILE A 800 -15.16 -31.87 -11.30
N ALA A 801 -14.07 -31.63 -12.03
CA ALA A 801 -14.08 -31.04 -13.37
C ALA A 801 -14.91 -31.84 -14.40
N ASN A 802 -14.97 -33.16 -14.28
CA ASN A 802 -15.94 -34.05 -14.95
C ASN A 802 -15.82 -35.48 -14.40
N LYS A 803 -16.55 -36.45 -14.99
CA LYS A 803 -16.55 -37.87 -14.58
C LYS A 803 -15.16 -38.54 -14.57
N ASP A 804 -14.23 -38.08 -15.41
CA ASP A 804 -12.89 -38.70 -15.56
C ASP A 804 -11.78 -37.88 -14.89
N GLN A 805 -11.99 -36.58 -14.66
CA GLN A 805 -10.98 -35.61 -14.21
C GLN A 805 -11.34 -35.04 -12.83
N PHE A 806 -10.37 -34.94 -11.93
CA PHE A 806 -10.52 -34.27 -10.63
C PHE A 806 -9.29 -33.40 -10.35
N VAL A 807 -9.49 -32.21 -9.80
CA VAL A 807 -8.43 -31.26 -9.45
C VAL A 807 -7.80 -31.69 -8.14
N GLY A 808 -6.71 -32.45 -8.21
CA GLY A 808 -5.95 -32.90 -7.04
C GLY A 808 -5.07 -31.81 -6.42
N GLN A 809 -5.00 -30.62 -7.03
CA GLN A 809 -4.22 -29.49 -6.53
C GLN A 809 -4.62 -28.16 -7.21
N LEU A 810 -4.37 -27.01 -6.55
CA LEU A 810 -4.12 -25.70 -7.16
C LEU A 810 -2.83 -25.02 -6.59
N GLY A 811 -2.27 -24.02 -7.30
CA GLY A 811 -1.12 -23.19 -6.89
C GLY A 811 0.24 -23.64 -7.47
N VAL A 812 1.19 -22.69 -7.65
CA VAL A 812 2.48 -22.92 -8.34
C VAL A 812 3.62 -23.13 -7.34
N SER A 813 4.00 -24.38 -7.05
CA SER A 813 5.09 -24.60 -6.08
C SER A 813 6.43 -24.14 -6.60
N ALA A 814 6.81 -24.61 -7.79
CA ALA A 814 8.12 -24.40 -8.38
C ALA A 814 8.10 -24.70 -9.88
N VAL A 815 9.10 -24.18 -10.59
CA VAL A 815 9.40 -24.52 -11.99
C VAL A 815 10.87 -24.90 -12.10
N GLY A 816 11.15 -26.18 -12.39
CA GLY A 816 12.51 -26.71 -12.51
C GLY A 816 13.25 -26.75 -11.18
N LYS A 817 14.06 -25.71 -10.90
CA LYS A 817 14.76 -25.50 -9.61
C LYS A 817 14.32 -24.21 -8.88
N THR A 818 13.42 -23.43 -9.48
CA THR A 818 12.97 -22.16 -8.92
C THR A 818 11.68 -22.36 -8.17
N ASP A 819 11.69 -22.18 -6.85
CA ASP A 819 10.48 -22.13 -6.04
C ASP A 819 9.68 -20.86 -6.36
N VAL A 820 8.38 -21.00 -6.62
CA VAL A 820 7.50 -19.92 -7.12
C VAL A 820 6.59 -19.42 -6.00
N ASP A 821 5.76 -20.28 -5.40
CA ASP A 821 4.94 -19.93 -4.24
C ASP A 821 5.77 -19.90 -2.95
N PHE A 822 6.67 -20.86 -2.74
CA PHE A 822 7.62 -20.78 -1.62
C PHE A 822 8.53 -19.57 -1.73
N GLY A 823 8.88 -19.18 -2.97
CA GLY A 823 9.60 -17.96 -3.32
C GLY A 823 8.76 -16.67 -3.40
N TYR A 824 7.44 -16.72 -3.24
CA TYR A 824 6.57 -15.54 -3.13
C TYR A 824 6.34 -15.20 -1.65
N PHE A 825 6.45 -13.93 -1.25
CA PHE A 825 6.41 -13.55 0.18
C PHE A 825 5.28 -12.61 0.59
N GLY A 826 4.33 -12.36 -0.31
CA GLY A 826 3.21 -11.44 -0.08
C GLY A 826 1.92 -12.09 0.43
N PRO A 827 0.85 -11.29 0.55
CA PRO A 827 -0.49 -11.77 0.88
C PRO A 827 -1.15 -12.40 -0.37
N PRO A 828 -2.02 -13.42 -0.24
CA PRO A 828 -2.64 -14.10 -1.38
C PRO A 828 -3.57 -13.21 -2.21
N GLU A 829 -4.06 -12.11 -1.63
CA GLU A 829 -4.78 -11.03 -2.31
C GLU A 829 -3.98 -10.40 -3.46
N GLU A 830 -2.64 -10.48 -3.40
CA GLU A 830 -1.69 -9.85 -4.32
C GLU A 830 -0.90 -10.86 -5.18
N TYR A 831 -1.09 -12.18 -4.99
CA TYR A 831 -0.28 -13.21 -5.66
C TYR A 831 -0.33 -13.12 -7.18
N ASP A 832 -1.52 -13.06 -7.78
CA ASP A 832 -1.68 -13.04 -9.25
C ASP A 832 -1.12 -11.74 -9.89
N MET A 833 -0.74 -10.72 -9.10
CA MET A 833 -0.06 -9.50 -9.55
C MET A 833 1.47 -9.59 -9.45
N TRP A 834 2.01 -10.27 -8.42
CA TRP A 834 3.42 -10.16 -8.03
C TRP A 834 4.18 -11.48 -7.90
N VAL A 835 3.54 -12.60 -8.21
CA VAL A 835 4.19 -13.92 -8.30
C VAL A 835 5.44 -13.88 -9.22
N PRO A 836 6.60 -14.46 -8.83
CA PRO A 836 7.92 -14.19 -9.46
C PRO A 836 8.09 -14.41 -10.97
N MET A 837 7.11 -15.00 -11.66
CA MET A 837 7.18 -15.36 -13.08
C MET A 837 5.91 -14.99 -13.87
N GLY A 838 4.97 -14.23 -13.28
CA GLY A 838 3.64 -13.98 -13.88
C GLY A 838 2.74 -15.23 -13.96
N LEU A 839 3.19 -16.35 -13.38
CA LEU A 839 2.48 -17.62 -13.24
C LEU A 839 1.39 -17.48 -12.18
N LYS A 840 0.14 -17.31 -12.59
CA LYS A 840 -1.02 -17.18 -11.69
C LYS A 840 -1.13 -18.42 -10.80
N HIS A 841 -1.98 -18.41 -9.77
CA HIS A 841 -2.44 -19.67 -9.15
C HIS A 841 -2.96 -20.67 -10.20
N SER A 842 -3.46 -20.11 -11.31
CA SER A 842 -3.80 -20.83 -12.54
C SER A 842 -2.74 -21.84 -12.91
N ASP A 843 -1.50 -21.40 -12.97
CA ASP A 843 -0.30 -22.12 -13.36
C ASP A 843 0.13 -23.18 -12.32
N GLY A 844 -0.84 -23.74 -11.56
CA GLY A 844 -0.70 -24.77 -10.52
C GLY A 844 -1.44 -26.12 -10.64
N ILE A 845 -2.70 -26.22 -11.14
CA ILE A 845 -3.53 -27.47 -11.13
C ILE A 845 -2.84 -28.82 -11.43
N ALA A 846 -3.05 -29.85 -10.59
CA ALA A 846 -2.84 -31.25 -11.00
C ALA A 846 -4.19 -31.95 -11.27
N TYR A 847 -4.33 -32.67 -12.40
CA TYR A 847 -5.52 -33.50 -12.66
C TYR A 847 -5.29 -34.97 -12.34
N ILE A 848 -6.18 -35.55 -11.55
CA ILE A 848 -6.24 -36.98 -11.22
C ILE A 848 -7.27 -37.65 -12.13
N ASN A 849 -6.84 -38.71 -12.83
CA ASN A 849 -7.65 -39.47 -13.79
C ASN A 849 -7.09 -40.89 -13.95
N SER A 850 -7.71 -41.73 -14.81
CA SER A 850 -7.31 -43.12 -15.03
C SER A 850 -5.89 -43.32 -15.57
N SER A 851 -5.27 -42.31 -16.18
CA SER A 851 -3.87 -42.33 -16.64
C SER A 851 -2.90 -41.66 -15.67
N ASN A 852 -3.40 -40.94 -14.67
CA ASN A 852 -2.66 -40.32 -13.58
C ASN A 852 -3.42 -40.55 -12.24
N PRO A 853 -3.47 -41.80 -11.74
CA PRO A 853 -4.31 -42.15 -10.60
C PRO A 853 -3.72 -41.70 -9.25
N SER A 854 -4.63 -41.35 -8.34
CA SER A 854 -4.36 -41.10 -6.93
C SER A 854 -5.59 -41.50 -6.12
N SER A 855 -5.51 -42.65 -5.46
CA SER A 855 -6.57 -43.18 -4.59
C SER A 855 -6.64 -42.44 -3.26
N GLU A 856 -5.53 -41.88 -2.78
CA GLU A 856 -5.43 -41.15 -1.53
C GLU A 856 -6.15 -39.79 -1.61
N ILE A 857 -5.87 -38.98 -2.64
CA ILE A 857 -6.55 -37.68 -2.85
C ILE A 857 -8.05 -37.88 -3.13
N LEU A 858 -8.43 -38.85 -3.97
CA LEU A 858 -9.83 -39.13 -4.27
C LEU A 858 -10.57 -39.76 -3.07
N GLY A 859 -9.88 -40.56 -2.25
CA GLY A 859 -10.40 -41.18 -1.04
C GLY A 859 -10.69 -40.16 0.05
N GLU A 860 -9.71 -39.33 0.43
CA GLU A 860 -9.93 -38.29 1.43
C GLU A 860 -10.95 -37.23 0.95
N ALA A 861 -10.97 -36.88 -0.34
CA ALA A 861 -12.04 -36.02 -0.89
C ALA A 861 -13.44 -36.66 -0.78
N ALA A 862 -13.56 -37.97 -1.00
CA ALA A 862 -14.80 -38.70 -0.77
C ALA A 862 -15.17 -38.74 0.73
N ALA A 863 -14.21 -38.94 1.63
CA ALA A 863 -14.40 -38.91 3.08
C ALA A 863 -14.93 -37.53 3.54
N ALA A 864 -14.31 -36.45 3.09
CA ALA A 864 -14.71 -35.07 3.38
C ALA A 864 -16.17 -34.77 2.96
N MET A 865 -16.56 -35.20 1.76
CA MET A 865 -17.93 -35.03 1.28
C MET A 865 -18.94 -35.90 2.04
N ALA A 866 -18.60 -37.15 2.37
CA ALA A 866 -19.48 -38.01 3.17
C ALA A 866 -19.66 -37.49 4.61
N ALA A 867 -18.57 -37.09 5.28
CA ALA A 867 -18.61 -36.47 6.60
C ALA A 867 -19.44 -35.17 6.61
N THR A 868 -19.28 -34.34 5.57
CA THR A 868 -20.04 -33.08 5.43
C THR A 868 -21.51 -33.33 5.09
N SER A 869 -21.83 -34.36 4.29
CA SER A 869 -23.22 -34.73 3.99
C SER A 869 -24.02 -35.02 5.26
N LEU A 870 -23.41 -35.67 6.26
CA LEU A 870 -24.02 -36.00 7.55
C LEU A 870 -24.38 -34.75 8.36
N ILE A 871 -23.47 -33.78 8.51
CA ILE A 871 -23.73 -32.57 9.33
C ILE A 871 -24.66 -31.57 8.64
N PHE A 872 -24.80 -31.65 7.32
CA PHE A 872 -25.76 -30.83 6.56
C PHE A 872 -27.13 -31.48 6.37
N ALA A 873 -27.32 -32.77 6.66
CA ALA A 873 -28.54 -33.51 6.36
C ALA A 873 -29.84 -32.88 6.91
N GLU A 874 -29.79 -32.23 8.08
CA GLU A 874 -30.94 -31.51 8.67
C GLU A 874 -31.07 -30.06 8.18
N LYS A 875 -29.97 -29.42 7.77
CA LYS A 875 -29.91 -27.98 7.46
C LYS A 875 -30.09 -27.68 5.96
N ASP A 876 -29.53 -28.52 5.10
CA ASP A 876 -29.74 -28.53 3.65
C ASP A 876 -29.64 -29.97 3.13
N LYS A 877 -30.79 -30.62 3.02
CA LYS A 877 -30.91 -32.01 2.55
C LYS A 877 -30.51 -32.16 1.08
N ALA A 878 -30.71 -31.14 0.25
CA ALA A 878 -30.39 -31.21 -1.18
C ALA A 878 -28.89 -31.12 -1.42
N TYR A 879 -28.21 -30.21 -0.71
CA TYR A 879 -26.74 -30.15 -0.68
C TYR A 879 -26.14 -31.44 -0.09
N SER A 880 -26.70 -31.93 1.02
CA SER A 880 -26.31 -33.22 1.64
C SER A 880 -26.38 -34.40 0.66
N ASP A 881 -27.50 -34.56 -0.07
CA ASP A 881 -27.65 -35.64 -1.06
C ASP A 881 -26.67 -35.51 -2.24
N GLY A 882 -26.41 -34.28 -2.70
CA GLY A 882 -25.41 -34.00 -3.74
C GLY A 882 -24.00 -34.38 -3.32
N LEU A 883 -23.58 -34.00 -2.10
CA LEU A 883 -22.29 -34.39 -1.54
C LEU A 883 -22.15 -35.91 -1.41
N LEU A 884 -23.21 -36.61 -0.98
CA LEU A 884 -23.16 -38.06 -0.85
C LEU A 884 -22.99 -38.76 -2.19
N GLN A 885 -23.69 -38.31 -3.24
CA GLN A 885 -23.50 -38.82 -4.60
C GLN A 885 -22.07 -38.58 -5.11
N HIS A 886 -21.54 -37.36 -4.93
CA HIS A 886 -20.16 -37.04 -5.31
C HIS A 886 -19.12 -37.87 -4.55
N SER A 887 -19.34 -38.13 -3.25
CA SER A 887 -18.51 -39.02 -2.44
C SER A 887 -18.47 -40.45 -3.00
N ILE A 888 -19.64 -41.01 -3.35
CA ILE A 888 -19.76 -42.34 -3.96
C ILE A 888 -19.01 -42.39 -5.31
N ASP A 889 -19.17 -41.37 -6.16
CA ASP A 889 -18.51 -41.30 -7.47
C ASP A 889 -16.98 -41.18 -7.35
N LEU A 890 -16.48 -40.36 -6.41
CA LEU A 890 -15.05 -40.24 -6.14
C LEU A 890 -14.46 -41.53 -5.55
N TYR A 891 -15.16 -42.20 -4.63
CA TYR A 891 -14.73 -43.49 -4.08
C TYR A 891 -14.69 -44.60 -5.13
N ASN A 892 -15.70 -44.67 -6.01
CA ASN A 892 -15.74 -45.61 -7.13
C ASN A 892 -14.56 -45.38 -8.08
N ARG A 893 -14.19 -44.12 -8.35
CA ARG A 893 -12.99 -43.77 -9.14
C ARG A 893 -11.69 -44.18 -8.42
N ALA A 894 -11.57 -43.87 -7.13
CA ALA A 894 -10.41 -44.15 -6.30
C ALA A 894 -10.11 -45.66 -6.16
N THR A 895 -11.16 -46.49 -6.10
CA THR A 895 -11.06 -47.95 -6.01
C THR A 895 -10.93 -48.65 -7.37
N THR A 896 -11.50 -48.09 -8.45
CA THR A 896 -11.37 -48.63 -9.81
C THR A 896 -9.98 -48.38 -10.40
N TYR A 897 -9.48 -47.14 -10.29
CA TYR A 897 -8.19 -46.73 -10.84
C TYR A 897 -7.16 -46.59 -9.71
N GLN A 898 -6.85 -47.71 -9.05
CA GLN A 898 -5.94 -47.71 -7.90
C GLN A 898 -4.51 -47.31 -8.26
N GLY A 899 -3.98 -46.35 -7.52
CA GLY A 899 -2.65 -45.79 -7.71
C GLY A 899 -2.37 -44.68 -6.70
N SER A 900 -1.15 -44.16 -6.69
CA SER A 900 -0.74 -43.11 -5.76
C SER A 900 -0.03 -41.98 -6.51
N TYR A 901 -0.26 -40.72 -6.08
CA TYR A 901 0.44 -39.56 -6.65
C TYR A 901 1.96 -39.59 -6.35
N MET A 902 2.41 -40.45 -5.42
CA MET A 902 3.83 -40.76 -5.21
C MET A 902 4.48 -41.40 -6.44
N LYS A 903 3.70 -42.05 -7.31
CA LYS A 903 4.15 -42.68 -8.57
C LYS A 903 3.90 -41.83 -9.82
N SER A 904 3.33 -40.63 -9.67
CA SER A 904 2.97 -39.79 -10.81
C SER A 904 4.18 -39.23 -11.57
N THR A 905 4.05 -39.17 -12.90
CA THR A 905 4.99 -38.52 -13.80
C THR A 905 4.50 -37.18 -14.36
N HIS A 906 3.31 -36.70 -13.96
CA HIS A 906 2.85 -35.33 -14.24
C HIS A 906 3.96 -34.37 -13.77
N PRO A 907 4.35 -33.30 -14.51
CA PRO A 907 5.25 -32.28 -13.97
C PRO A 907 4.78 -31.87 -12.60
N ASN A 908 3.48 -31.58 -12.53
CA ASN A 908 2.64 -31.15 -11.42
C ASN A 908 2.44 -32.12 -10.27
N LEU A 909 3.20 -33.23 -10.26
CA LEU A 909 3.34 -34.09 -9.11
C LEU A 909 4.84 -34.46 -8.81
N LYS A 910 5.84 -33.59 -9.16
CA LYS A 910 7.17 -33.38 -8.48
C LYS A 910 7.57 -31.88 -8.26
N THR A 911 7.66 -31.46 -6.98
CA THR A 911 7.83 -30.13 -6.27
C THR A 911 6.71 -29.84 -5.20
N VAL A 912 6.79 -30.39 -3.94
CA VAL A 912 5.60 -30.55 -2.99
C VAL A 912 5.25 -31.93 -2.32
N LYS A 913 6.14 -32.90 -2.15
CA LYS A 913 6.14 -33.78 -0.96
C LYS A 913 7.24 -33.33 -0.01
N GLU A 914 7.92 -32.23 -0.38
CA GLU A 914 8.76 -31.44 0.53
C GLU A 914 7.98 -31.21 1.83
N TRP A 915 6.65 -31.14 1.73
CA TRP A 915 5.72 -30.98 2.83
C TRP A 915 4.73 -32.19 2.98
N TYR A 916 4.20 -32.80 1.88
CA TYR A 916 3.19 -33.89 1.96
C TYR A 916 3.49 -35.19 1.17
N PRO A 917 4.23 -36.17 1.73
CA PRO A 917 4.36 -37.53 1.18
C PRO A 917 3.30 -38.51 1.72
N SER A 918 2.54 -39.17 0.84
CA SER A 918 1.68 -40.31 1.23
C SER A 918 2.52 -41.57 1.44
N SER A 919 2.34 -42.24 2.59
CA SER A 919 3.01 -43.50 2.93
C SER A 919 2.36 -44.70 2.22
N ILE A 920 1.04 -44.77 2.29
CA ILE A 920 0.17 -45.69 1.54
C ILE A 920 -1.09 -44.92 1.07
N TYR A 921 -1.98 -45.59 0.34
CA TYR A 921 -3.28 -45.04 -0.09
C TYR A 921 -4.48 -45.90 0.37
N THR A 922 -4.20 -47.04 1.02
CA THR A 922 -5.24 -48.03 1.31
C THR A 922 -6.06 -47.68 2.54
N ASP A 923 -5.52 -46.88 3.46
CA ASP A 923 -6.23 -46.38 4.62
C ASP A 923 -7.08 -45.15 4.30
N GLU A 924 -6.79 -44.30 3.31
CA GLU A 924 -7.82 -43.39 2.76
C GLU A 924 -8.97 -44.16 2.13
N LEU A 925 -8.71 -45.29 1.48
CA LEU A 925 -9.78 -46.15 0.94
C LEU A 925 -10.56 -46.87 2.06
N ALA A 926 -9.95 -47.15 3.22
CA ALA A 926 -10.66 -47.61 4.42
C ALA A 926 -11.49 -46.48 5.07
N TRP A 927 -10.94 -45.27 5.10
CA TRP A 927 -11.50 -44.07 5.70
C TRP A 927 -12.70 -43.53 4.92
N ALA A 928 -12.57 -43.40 3.60
CA ALA A 928 -13.67 -43.08 2.70
C ALA A 928 -14.81 -44.12 2.80
N ALA A 929 -14.47 -45.41 2.89
CA ALA A 929 -15.45 -46.47 3.08
C ALA A 929 -16.13 -46.42 4.45
N ALA A 930 -15.39 -46.09 5.52
CA ALA A 930 -15.96 -45.90 6.86
C ALA A 930 -16.92 -44.69 6.92
N TRP A 931 -16.61 -43.58 6.24
CA TRP A 931 -17.50 -42.43 6.13
C TRP A 931 -18.69 -42.67 5.19
N LEU A 932 -18.52 -43.39 4.09
CA LEU A 932 -19.63 -43.83 3.24
C LEU A 932 -20.56 -44.79 3.98
N TYR A 933 -20.03 -45.70 4.79
CA TYR A 933 -20.85 -46.48 5.73
C TYR A 933 -21.53 -45.60 6.78
N ALA A 934 -20.84 -44.58 7.31
CA ALA A 934 -21.43 -43.63 8.26
C ALA A 934 -22.65 -42.91 7.65
N ALA A 935 -22.59 -42.50 6.38
CA ALA A 935 -23.66 -41.78 5.68
C ALA A 935 -24.77 -42.71 5.15
N THR A 936 -24.42 -43.84 4.53
CA THR A 936 -25.39 -44.73 3.83
C THR A 936 -25.96 -45.85 4.69
N LYS A 937 -25.22 -46.30 5.71
CA LYS A 937 -25.40 -47.58 6.43
C LYS A 937 -25.32 -48.84 5.55
N ASP A 938 -24.75 -48.77 4.35
CA ASP A 938 -24.53 -49.97 3.52
C ASP A 938 -23.30 -50.76 4.01
N GLU A 939 -23.57 -51.97 4.50
CA GLU A 939 -22.60 -52.97 4.94
C GLU A 939 -21.54 -53.33 3.88
N ASN A 940 -21.80 -53.09 2.58
CA ASN A 940 -20.79 -53.20 1.54
C ASN A 940 -19.60 -52.27 1.80
N TYR A 941 -19.85 -51.01 2.21
CA TYR A 941 -18.78 -50.06 2.54
C TYR A 941 -18.08 -50.42 3.84
N ARG A 942 -18.78 -50.92 4.87
CA ARG A 942 -18.12 -51.41 6.09
C ARG A 942 -17.21 -52.62 5.80
N THR A 943 -17.66 -53.53 4.96
CA THR A 943 -16.89 -54.71 4.52
C THR A 943 -15.71 -54.32 3.63
N ALA A 944 -15.87 -53.29 2.78
CA ALA A 944 -14.76 -52.70 2.04
C ALA A 944 -13.73 -52.06 2.98
N ALA A 945 -14.17 -51.34 4.02
CA ALA A 945 -13.29 -50.78 5.05
C ALA A 945 -12.48 -51.89 5.74
N ASP A 946 -13.10 -52.99 6.19
CA ASP A 946 -12.38 -54.16 6.74
C ASP A 946 -11.30 -54.70 5.76
N GLY A 947 -11.66 -54.82 4.48
CA GLY A 947 -10.77 -55.29 3.41
C GLY A 947 -9.65 -54.31 3.02
N PHE A 948 -9.67 -53.08 3.52
CA PHE A 948 -8.61 -52.08 3.38
C PHE A 948 -7.82 -51.86 4.69
N ILE A 949 -8.47 -51.95 5.85
CA ILE A 949 -7.85 -52.07 7.18
C ILE A 949 -6.82 -53.22 7.17
N ALA A 950 -7.21 -54.39 6.67
CA ALA A 950 -6.34 -55.56 6.58
C ALA A 950 -5.11 -55.40 5.65
N LYS A 951 -5.07 -54.34 4.83
CA LYS A 951 -3.92 -53.99 3.96
C LYS A 951 -3.04 -52.88 4.56
N SER A 952 -3.52 -52.22 5.61
CA SER A 952 -2.92 -51.02 6.22
C SER A 952 -2.52 -51.28 7.68
N ALA A 953 -2.47 -52.55 8.12
CA ALA A 953 -2.41 -52.93 9.53
C ALA A 953 -1.19 -52.41 10.30
N ASP A 954 -0.06 -52.17 9.62
CA ASP A 954 1.16 -51.62 10.21
C ASP A 954 1.20 -50.07 10.24
N HIS A 955 0.20 -49.41 9.64
CA HIS A 955 0.04 -47.95 9.56
C HIS A 955 -0.95 -47.44 10.63
N ASN A 956 -0.55 -47.58 11.89
CA ASN A 956 -1.33 -47.24 13.08
C ASN A 956 -0.43 -46.52 14.11
N ASN A 957 0.47 -45.67 13.61
CA ASN A 957 1.53 -45.00 14.35
C ASN A 957 1.19 -43.54 14.62
N GLU A 958 0.46 -42.90 13.70
CA GLU A 958 -0.09 -41.55 13.85
C GLU A 958 -1.55 -41.45 13.40
N TYR A 959 -2.14 -40.26 13.59
CA TYR A 959 -3.46 -39.92 13.05
C TYR A 959 -3.37 -38.52 12.45
N SER A 960 -3.34 -38.44 11.12
CA SER A 960 -2.96 -37.21 10.40
C SER A 960 -3.50 -37.14 8.97
N TRP A 961 -2.99 -36.18 8.19
CA TRP A 961 -3.22 -36.11 6.75
C TRP A 961 -2.61 -37.30 5.99
N ASP A 962 -1.68 -38.08 6.59
CA ASP A 962 -1.14 -39.35 6.08
C ASP A 962 -1.89 -40.54 6.71
N GLU A 963 -1.46 -41.08 7.86
CA GLU A 963 -2.10 -42.29 8.43
C GLU A 963 -3.52 -42.03 9.00
N LYS A 964 -4.50 -42.82 8.55
CA LYS A 964 -5.93 -42.73 8.91
C LYS A 964 -6.40 -43.77 9.92
N LEU A 965 -5.69 -44.90 10.04
CA LEU A 965 -6.23 -46.13 10.62
C LEU A 965 -6.76 -45.99 12.07
N PRO A 966 -6.13 -45.23 12.99
CA PRO A 966 -6.72 -45.00 14.33
C PRO A 966 -8.07 -44.26 14.27
N GLY A 967 -8.23 -43.35 13.32
CA GLY A 967 -9.49 -42.67 13.01
C GLY A 967 -10.54 -43.61 12.45
N VAL A 968 -10.17 -44.49 11.51
CA VAL A 968 -11.04 -45.54 10.95
C VAL A 968 -11.58 -46.44 12.08
N TYR A 969 -10.71 -46.95 12.95
CA TYR A 969 -11.11 -47.77 14.10
C TYR A 969 -12.03 -47.00 15.07
N THR A 970 -11.68 -45.76 15.42
CA THR A 970 -12.47 -44.93 16.34
C THR A 970 -13.87 -44.61 15.78
N LEU A 971 -13.96 -44.28 14.49
CA LEU A 971 -15.21 -44.00 13.80
C LEU A 971 -16.09 -45.25 13.69
N LEU A 972 -15.55 -46.38 13.21
CA LEU A 972 -16.29 -47.63 13.07
C LEU A 972 -16.73 -48.17 14.44
N PHE A 973 -15.91 -48.04 15.49
CA PHE A 973 -16.34 -48.36 16.86
C PHE A 973 -17.47 -47.44 17.33
N THR A 974 -17.38 -46.13 17.10
CA THR A 974 -18.44 -45.16 17.42
C THR A 974 -19.77 -45.51 16.73
N LEU A 975 -19.72 -45.97 15.47
CA LEU A 975 -20.89 -46.32 14.66
C LEU A 975 -21.51 -47.70 14.99
N THR A 976 -20.69 -48.69 15.32
CA THR A 976 -21.12 -50.11 15.44
C THR A 976 -21.05 -50.70 16.85
N LYS A 977 -20.30 -50.07 17.76
CA LYS A 977 -19.90 -50.58 19.08
C LYS A 977 -19.18 -51.93 19.06
N ASN A 978 -18.64 -52.36 17.91
CA ASN A 978 -17.95 -53.66 17.76
C ASN A 978 -16.59 -53.68 18.47
N ASP A 979 -16.35 -54.70 19.31
CA ASP A 979 -15.14 -54.83 20.12
C ASP A 979 -13.83 -55.01 19.31
N THR A 980 -13.88 -55.45 18.05
CA THR A 980 -12.69 -55.51 17.18
C THR A 980 -12.19 -54.11 16.84
N TYR A 981 -13.07 -53.20 16.42
CA TYR A 981 -12.69 -51.80 16.15
C TYR A 981 -12.31 -51.06 17.44
N LYS A 982 -13.00 -51.38 18.55
CA LYS A 982 -12.62 -50.91 19.89
C LYS A 982 -11.19 -51.31 20.26
N ALA A 983 -10.84 -52.58 20.07
CA ALA A 983 -9.50 -53.08 20.36
C ALA A 983 -8.43 -52.44 19.47
N GLY A 984 -8.74 -52.12 18.21
CA GLY A 984 -7.86 -51.34 17.33
C GLY A 984 -7.61 -49.91 17.82
N ALA A 985 -8.68 -49.18 18.15
CA ALA A 985 -8.56 -47.82 18.71
C ALA A 985 -7.83 -47.83 20.07
N GLU A 986 -8.16 -48.77 20.96
CA GLU A 986 -7.45 -48.94 22.23
C GLU A 986 -6.01 -49.43 22.06
N ALA A 987 -5.62 -50.07 20.95
CA ALA A 987 -4.22 -50.43 20.71
C ALA A 987 -3.40 -49.14 20.51
N PHE A 988 -3.86 -48.25 19.64
CA PHE A 988 -3.27 -46.92 19.45
C PHE A 988 -3.22 -46.10 20.75
N PHE A 989 -4.33 -46.02 21.49
CA PHE A 989 -4.39 -45.18 22.69
C PHE A 989 -3.44 -45.65 23.81
N LYS A 990 -3.10 -46.95 23.89
CA LYS A 990 -2.15 -47.47 24.90
C LYS A 990 -0.76 -46.88 24.77
N ASP A 991 -0.33 -46.53 23.56
CA ASP A 991 0.98 -45.93 23.32
C ASP A 991 1.10 -44.50 23.87
N TYR A 992 -0.03 -43.79 24.02
CA TYR A 992 -0.12 -42.44 24.58
C TYR A 992 -0.47 -42.42 26.09
N TRP A 993 -0.74 -43.58 26.70
CA TRP A 993 -1.05 -43.69 28.13
C TRP A 993 0.21 -43.83 29.01
N PRO A 994 0.13 -43.62 30.34
CA PRO A 994 1.28 -43.76 31.23
C PRO A 994 1.93 -45.15 31.15
N GLY A 995 3.16 -45.20 30.63
CA GLY A 995 3.90 -46.44 30.37
C GLY A 995 3.93 -46.90 28.90
N GLY A 996 3.24 -46.21 28.00
CA GLY A 996 3.24 -46.47 26.55
C GLY A 996 4.54 -46.08 25.83
N SER A 997 4.57 -46.28 24.50
CA SER A 997 5.76 -45.98 23.67
C SER A 997 5.96 -44.49 23.40
N ILE A 998 4.90 -43.68 23.26
CA ILE A 998 5.01 -42.22 23.15
C ILE A 998 5.52 -41.66 24.49
N LYS A 999 6.27 -40.57 24.42
CA LYS A 999 6.87 -39.92 25.59
C LYS A 999 6.28 -38.53 25.80
N GLN A 1000 6.26 -38.09 27.05
CA GLN A 1000 5.85 -36.72 27.38
C GLN A 1000 7.09 -35.85 27.62
N THR A 1001 7.06 -34.61 27.14
CA THR A 1001 8.05 -33.57 27.49
C THR A 1001 8.06 -33.31 29.00
N ALA A 1002 9.06 -32.59 29.51
CA ALA A 1002 9.20 -32.29 30.93
C ALA A 1002 7.99 -31.56 31.54
N LYS A 1003 7.22 -30.84 30.72
CA LYS A 1003 5.97 -30.14 31.11
C LYS A 1003 4.68 -30.86 30.66
N GLY A 1004 4.76 -32.02 30.02
CA GLY A 1004 3.62 -32.93 29.82
C GLY A 1004 2.98 -33.00 28.42
N LEU A 1005 3.61 -32.44 27.38
CA LEU A 1005 3.15 -32.61 25.99
C LEU A 1005 3.50 -34.02 25.50
N ALA A 1006 2.53 -34.77 24.98
CA ALA A 1006 2.77 -36.02 24.26
C ALA A 1006 3.48 -35.74 22.92
N PHE A 1007 4.74 -36.14 22.82
CA PHE A 1007 5.64 -35.73 21.76
C PHE A 1007 5.89 -36.89 20.79
N LEU A 1008 5.16 -36.91 19.66
CA LEU A 1008 5.43 -37.83 18.55
C LEU A 1008 6.66 -37.39 17.74
N GLY A 1009 6.94 -36.08 17.69
CA GLY A 1009 8.14 -35.52 17.07
C GLY A 1009 8.04 -34.00 16.86
N SER A 1010 9.17 -33.36 16.60
CA SER A 1010 9.37 -31.90 16.43
C SER A 1010 8.30 -31.18 15.60
N TRP A 1011 8.36 -31.35 14.28
CA TRP A 1011 7.44 -30.80 13.30
C TRP A 1011 5.99 -31.21 13.60
N GLY A 1012 5.13 -30.24 13.92
CA GLY A 1012 3.69 -30.47 14.14
C GLY A 1012 3.30 -31.18 15.44
N SER A 1013 4.21 -31.30 16.43
CA SER A 1013 3.98 -31.96 17.74
C SER A 1013 2.60 -31.68 18.37
N LEU A 1014 2.13 -30.42 18.38
CA LEU A 1014 0.85 -30.03 18.99
C LEU A 1014 -0.36 -30.47 18.15
N GLY A 1015 -0.22 -30.56 16.83
CA GLY A 1015 -1.24 -31.10 15.93
C GLY A 1015 -1.49 -32.58 16.21
N TYR A 1016 -0.42 -33.39 16.29
CA TYR A 1016 -0.53 -34.81 16.64
C TYR A 1016 -1.13 -35.06 18.02
N ALA A 1017 -0.70 -34.30 19.04
CA ALA A 1017 -1.22 -34.43 20.40
C ALA A 1017 -2.71 -34.04 20.49
N SER A 1018 -3.14 -32.97 19.80
CA SER A 1018 -4.53 -32.52 19.81
C SER A 1018 -5.45 -33.40 18.96
N ALA A 1019 -5.01 -33.88 17.79
CA ALA A 1019 -5.77 -34.83 16.97
C ALA A 1019 -5.96 -36.19 17.68
N THR A 1020 -4.92 -36.68 18.38
CA THR A 1020 -5.03 -37.87 19.24
C THR A 1020 -5.98 -37.63 20.41
N GLY A 1021 -5.93 -36.46 21.05
CA GLY A 1021 -6.89 -36.05 22.08
C GLY A 1021 -8.34 -36.00 21.56
N PHE A 1022 -8.56 -35.53 20.33
CA PHE A 1022 -9.88 -35.58 19.70
C PHE A 1022 -10.40 -37.03 19.56
N LEU A 1023 -9.58 -37.96 19.04
CA LEU A 1023 -9.97 -39.37 18.96
C LEU A 1023 -10.29 -39.97 20.35
N MET A 1024 -9.44 -39.69 21.34
CA MET A 1024 -9.65 -40.11 22.72
C MET A 1024 -10.96 -39.56 23.30
N MET A 1025 -11.32 -38.29 23.03
CA MET A 1025 -12.60 -37.71 23.44
C MET A 1025 -13.80 -38.30 22.67
N ASN A 1026 -13.62 -38.67 21.40
CA ASN A 1026 -14.67 -39.32 20.62
C ASN A 1026 -14.96 -40.73 21.16
N TYR A 1027 -13.90 -41.52 21.41
CA TYR A 1027 -13.97 -42.80 22.10
C TYR A 1027 -14.62 -42.66 23.49
N ALA A 1028 -14.19 -41.67 24.29
CA ALA A 1028 -14.74 -41.41 25.62
C ALA A 1028 -16.24 -41.07 25.59
N LYS A 1029 -16.70 -40.27 24.61
CA LYS A 1029 -18.14 -40.05 24.37
C LYS A 1029 -18.86 -41.35 24.02
N THR A 1030 -18.21 -42.22 23.25
CA THR A 1030 -18.76 -43.47 22.72
C THR A 1030 -18.88 -44.58 23.77
N VAL A 1031 -18.03 -44.62 24.80
CA VAL A 1031 -18.16 -45.54 25.95
C VAL A 1031 -18.86 -44.92 27.16
N GLY A 1032 -18.84 -43.59 27.30
CA GLY A 1032 -19.38 -42.83 28.42
C GLY A 1032 -18.26 -42.13 29.22
N TYR A 1033 -18.30 -40.79 29.28
CA TYR A 1033 -17.21 -39.95 29.84
C TYR A 1033 -16.82 -40.24 31.30
N HIS A 1034 -17.70 -40.86 32.08
CA HIS A 1034 -17.49 -41.15 33.50
C HIS A 1034 -17.27 -42.64 33.77
N GLU A 1035 -17.25 -43.48 32.73
CA GLU A 1035 -16.88 -44.89 32.85
C GLU A 1035 -15.38 -45.04 33.06
N ALA A 1036 -14.98 -46.08 33.81
CA ALA A 1036 -13.56 -46.31 34.13
C ALA A 1036 -12.66 -46.43 32.89
N ALA A 1037 -13.22 -46.92 31.76
CA ALA A 1037 -12.54 -47.01 30.47
C ALA A 1037 -12.30 -45.65 29.78
N ALA A 1038 -13.04 -44.59 30.12
CA ALA A 1038 -12.86 -43.25 29.57
C ALA A 1038 -11.88 -42.38 30.38
N ASN A 1039 -11.62 -42.71 31.64
CA ASN A 1039 -10.86 -41.86 32.56
C ASN A 1039 -9.49 -41.39 32.03
N HIS A 1040 -8.71 -42.30 31.42
CA HIS A 1040 -7.43 -41.94 30.81
C HIS A 1040 -7.60 -41.11 29.54
N SER A 1041 -8.56 -41.46 28.67
CA SER A 1041 -8.87 -40.72 27.45
C SER A 1041 -9.30 -39.28 27.71
N VAL A 1042 -10.17 -39.06 28.71
CA VAL A 1042 -10.59 -37.71 29.13
C VAL A 1042 -9.41 -36.94 29.74
N SER A 1043 -8.65 -37.56 30.64
CA SER A 1043 -7.57 -36.87 31.37
C SER A 1043 -6.36 -36.55 30.50
N PHE A 1044 -6.01 -37.43 29.55
CA PHE A 1044 -5.02 -37.14 28.52
C PHE A 1044 -5.45 -35.93 27.68
N SER A 1045 -6.69 -35.94 27.17
CA SER A 1045 -7.20 -34.88 26.30
C SER A 1045 -7.27 -33.53 27.01
N ALA A 1046 -7.68 -33.52 28.28
CA ALA A 1046 -7.63 -32.34 29.13
C ALA A 1046 -6.19 -31.86 29.39
N GLN A 1047 -5.24 -32.77 29.63
CA GLN A 1047 -3.81 -32.44 29.80
C GLN A 1047 -3.25 -31.78 28.54
N GLN A 1048 -3.45 -32.38 27.36
CA GLN A 1048 -2.87 -31.88 26.11
C GLN A 1048 -3.48 -30.53 25.71
N LEU A 1049 -4.80 -30.36 25.86
CA LEU A 1049 -5.45 -29.08 25.61
C LEU A 1049 -4.99 -27.99 26.60
N ASN A 1050 -4.89 -28.30 27.90
CA ASN A 1050 -4.45 -27.31 28.88
C ASN A 1050 -2.96 -27.00 28.79
N TYR A 1051 -2.12 -27.94 28.34
CA TYR A 1051 -0.73 -27.68 27.91
C TYR A 1051 -0.71 -26.62 26.80
N ILE A 1052 -1.48 -26.85 25.72
CA ILE A 1052 -1.57 -25.93 24.56
C ILE A 1052 -2.02 -24.52 24.98
N LEU A 1053 -2.84 -24.42 26.03
CA LEU A 1053 -3.46 -23.16 26.48
C LEU A 1053 -2.72 -22.42 27.61
N GLY A 1054 -1.83 -23.09 28.36
CA GLY A 1054 -1.00 -22.39 29.35
C GLY A 1054 -0.33 -23.21 30.45
N ASP A 1055 -0.66 -24.50 30.64
CA ASP A 1055 -0.13 -25.30 31.77
C ASP A 1055 1.41 -25.42 31.74
N CYS A 1056 2.03 -25.30 30.56
CA CYS A 1056 3.48 -25.32 30.39
C CYS A 1056 4.18 -23.95 30.63
N GLY A 1057 3.46 -22.95 31.14
CA GLY A 1057 3.95 -21.60 31.41
C GLY A 1057 3.88 -20.63 30.23
N ARG A 1058 3.22 -21.02 29.12
CA ARG A 1058 2.81 -20.14 28.00
C ARG A 1058 1.71 -20.82 27.19
N SER A 1059 0.96 -20.07 26.38
CA SER A 1059 0.13 -20.66 25.33
C SER A 1059 0.89 -20.82 24.00
N TRP A 1060 0.39 -21.74 23.19
CA TRP A 1060 0.82 -22.03 21.81
C TRP A 1060 -0.22 -21.61 20.76
N VAL A 1061 -1.36 -21.09 21.20
CA VAL A 1061 -2.43 -20.55 20.36
C VAL A 1061 -2.19 -19.04 20.22
N VAL A 1062 -1.89 -18.58 19.00
CA VAL A 1062 -1.57 -17.17 18.75
C VAL A 1062 -2.70 -16.25 19.22
N GLY A 1063 -2.36 -15.27 20.06
CA GLY A 1063 -3.31 -14.31 20.61
C GLY A 1063 -4.25 -14.85 21.70
N PHE A 1064 -3.95 -16.00 22.32
CA PHE A 1064 -4.63 -16.52 23.51
C PHE A 1064 -3.63 -16.73 24.66
N GLY A 1065 -4.05 -16.46 25.89
CA GLY A 1065 -3.26 -16.77 27.09
C GLY A 1065 -1.96 -15.95 27.25
N GLU A 1066 -1.17 -16.30 28.26
CA GLU A 1066 0.11 -15.64 28.55
C GLU A 1066 1.22 -16.16 27.63
N GLY A 1067 2.14 -15.28 27.22
CA GLY A 1067 3.32 -15.64 26.45
C GLY A 1067 3.06 -16.25 25.06
N SER A 1068 1.87 -16.02 24.48
CA SER A 1068 1.47 -16.53 23.16
C SER A 1068 2.45 -16.08 22.06
N PRO A 1069 2.62 -16.85 20.96
CA PRO A 1069 3.57 -16.51 19.91
C PRO A 1069 3.25 -15.20 19.17
N ILE A 1070 4.29 -14.50 18.73
CA ILE A 1070 4.22 -13.18 18.08
C ILE A 1070 5.01 -13.06 16.76
N ARG A 1071 5.80 -14.08 16.38
CA ARG A 1071 6.49 -14.18 15.08
C ARG A 1071 6.24 -15.53 14.36
N PRO A 1072 4.98 -15.99 14.20
CA PRO A 1072 4.68 -17.20 13.46
C PRO A 1072 5.10 -17.12 12.00
N TYR A 1073 5.48 -18.27 11.42
CA TYR A 1073 5.80 -18.42 10.01
C TYR A 1073 4.50 -18.37 9.19
N HIS A 1074 4.07 -17.18 8.80
CA HIS A 1074 2.88 -17.00 7.96
C HIS A 1074 2.98 -15.68 7.18
N LYS A 1075 3.16 -15.80 5.85
CA LYS A 1075 3.51 -14.69 4.95
C LYS A 1075 2.48 -13.56 5.00
N SER A 1076 1.20 -13.90 4.90
CA SER A 1076 0.09 -12.92 4.86
C SER A 1076 -0.10 -12.12 6.15
N SER A 1077 0.36 -12.61 7.31
CA SER A 1077 0.26 -11.87 8.59
C SER A 1077 1.54 -11.13 8.97
N TYR A 1078 2.66 -11.48 8.34
CA TYR A 1078 3.83 -10.59 8.29
C TYR A 1078 3.60 -9.43 7.32
N ASN A 1079 3.28 -9.77 6.07
CA ASN A 1079 2.96 -8.90 4.95
C ASN A 1079 4.05 -7.85 4.64
N SER A 1080 5.16 -8.32 4.04
CA SER A 1080 6.31 -7.53 3.59
C SER A 1080 5.99 -6.57 2.44
N PHE A 1081 4.92 -6.83 1.67
CA PHE A 1081 4.50 -6.01 0.53
C PHE A 1081 4.06 -4.60 0.94
N ILE A 1082 3.54 -4.47 2.15
CA ILE A 1082 3.13 -3.19 2.77
C ILE A 1082 4.04 -2.80 3.94
N ASP A 1083 5.29 -3.27 3.95
CA ASP A 1083 6.35 -2.76 4.82
C ASP A 1083 7.42 -2.00 4.03
N TYR A 1084 7.90 -0.89 4.54
CA TYR A 1084 8.97 -0.11 3.92
C TYR A 1084 10.31 -0.56 4.56
N PRO A 1085 11.40 -0.77 3.79
CA PRO A 1085 11.60 -0.49 2.36
C PRO A 1085 11.25 -1.64 1.40
N MET A 1086 10.50 -2.66 1.84
CA MET A 1086 10.24 -3.90 1.10
C MET A 1086 9.06 -3.82 0.10
N ARG A 1087 8.22 -2.81 0.28
CA ARG A 1087 7.16 -2.36 -0.62
C ARG A 1087 7.73 -1.99 -1.99
N GLY A 1088 7.27 -2.68 -3.03
CA GLY A 1088 7.79 -2.53 -4.40
C GLY A 1088 9.19 -3.13 -4.63
N LYS A 1089 9.69 -3.99 -3.73
CA LYS A 1089 10.89 -4.81 -3.99
C LYS A 1089 10.53 -6.12 -4.68
N ASP A 1090 11.55 -6.80 -5.19
CA ASP A 1090 11.41 -8.16 -5.66
C ASP A 1090 11.18 -9.15 -4.49
N ASN A 1091 10.59 -10.29 -4.82
CA ASN A 1091 10.29 -11.34 -3.86
C ASN A 1091 11.53 -11.94 -3.17
N GLY A 1092 12.72 -11.87 -3.79
CA GLY A 1092 13.95 -12.39 -3.19
C GLY A 1092 14.35 -11.56 -1.97
N ALA A 1093 14.39 -10.24 -2.14
CA ALA A 1093 14.63 -9.30 -1.05
C ALA A 1093 13.54 -9.39 0.03
N GLN A 1094 12.26 -9.48 -0.36
CA GLN A 1094 11.12 -9.63 0.57
C GLN A 1094 11.17 -10.95 1.35
N GLY A 1095 11.72 -12.02 0.77
CA GLY A 1095 11.96 -13.29 1.46
C GLY A 1095 13.10 -13.22 2.47
N GLU A 1096 14.19 -12.52 2.13
CA GLU A 1096 15.29 -12.28 3.06
C GLU A 1096 14.82 -11.48 4.29
N ASP A 1097 13.99 -10.45 4.09
CA ASP A 1097 13.35 -9.70 5.18
C ASP A 1097 12.40 -10.59 5.99
N PHE A 1098 11.39 -11.24 5.38
CA PHE A 1098 10.44 -12.10 6.09
C PHE A 1098 11.11 -13.13 7.02
N LEU A 1099 12.17 -13.80 6.54
CA LEU A 1099 12.91 -14.83 7.28
C LEU A 1099 13.80 -14.26 8.38
N ASN A 1100 14.49 -13.15 8.14
CA ASN A 1100 15.51 -12.63 9.06
C ASN A 1100 15.01 -11.52 10.00
N SER A 1101 13.95 -10.80 9.62
CA SER A 1101 13.43 -9.64 10.34
C SER A 1101 12.86 -10.03 11.71
N LYS A 1102 13.46 -9.46 12.77
CA LYS A 1102 13.11 -9.77 14.16
C LYS A 1102 11.93 -8.93 14.70
N THR A 1103 11.30 -8.15 13.82
CA THR A 1103 9.98 -7.53 14.03
C THR A 1103 8.89 -8.56 14.32
N VAL A 1104 7.82 -8.16 15.02
CA VAL A 1104 6.61 -9.00 15.21
C VAL A 1104 5.84 -9.17 13.89
N ASN A 1105 4.95 -10.17 13.78
CA ASN A 1105 4.00 -10.18 12.66
C ASN A 1105 3.07 -8.97 12.78
N ARG A 1106 2.86 -8.25 11.67
CA ARG A 1106 2.05 -7.03 11.63
C ARG A 1106 0.57 -7.26 11.87
N PHE A 1107 0.10 -8.50 11.71
CA PHE A 1107 -1.25 -8.91 12.03
C PHE A 1107 -1.23 -10.13 12.95
N ILE A 1108 -2.04 -10.11 14.00
CA ILE A 1108 -2.14 -11.24 14.95
C ILE A 1108 -2.95 -12.36 14.28
N LEU A 1109 -2.32 -13.50 14.08
CA LEU A 1109 -2.90 -14.68 13.44
C LEU A 1109 -3.76 -15.47 14.44
N TYR A 1110 -4.81 -14.84 14.96
CA TYR A 1110 -5.62 -15.35 16.07
C TYR A 1110 -6.03 -16.81 15.89
N GLY A 1111 -5.78 -17.62 16.93
CA GLY A 1111 -6.19 -19.02 16.97
C GLY A 1111 -5.28 -20.02 16.29
N ALA A 1112 -4.26 -19.56 15.55
CA ALA A 1112 -3.30 -20.44 14.90
C ALA A 1112 -2.42 -21.16 15.93
N LEU A 1113 -2.41 -22.50 15.89
CA LEU A 1113 -1.58 -23.35 16.72
C LEU A 1113 -0.16 -23.42 16.15
N GLU A 1114 0.88 -23.28 16.97
CA GLU A 1114 2.25 -23.57 16.52
C GLU A 1114 2.48 -25.06 16.23
N GLY A 1115 3.43 -25.37 15.33
CA GLY A 1115 3.98 -26.72 15.21
C GLY A 1115 4.50 -27.26 16.55
N GLY A 1116 5.09 -26.40 17.39
CA GLY A 1116 5.25 -26.63 18.82
C GLY A 1116 6.65 -26.37 19.37
N PRO A 1117 6.97 -26.89 20.57
CA PRO A 1117 8.30 -26.80 21.17
C PRO A 1117 9.28 -27.82 20.56
N ALA A 1118 10.55 -27.69 20.94
CA ALA A 1118 11.48 -28.83 20.97
C ALA A 1118 11.13 -29.77 22.14
N TRP A 1119 11.74 -30.97 22.14
CA TRP A 1119 11.50 -32.02 23.15
C TRP A 1119 11.71 -31.56 24.61
N ASP A 1120 12.59 -30.58 24.85
CA ASP A 1120 12.88 -30.01 26.18
C ASP A 1120 11.93 -28.86 26.61
N ASP A 1121 10.77 -28.74 25.96
CA ASP A 1121 9.81 -27.63 26.10
C ASP A 1121 10.38 -26.23 25.76
N THR A 1122 11.53 -26.13 25.09
CA THR A 1122 12.04 -24.84 24.57
C THR A 1122 11.39 -24.49 23.24
N PHE A 1123 11.32 -23.18 22.95
CA PHE A 1123 10.79 -22.65 21.69
C PHE A 1123 11.50 -21.35 21.35
N LYS A 1124 11.68 -21.12 20.05
CA LYS A 1124 12.17 -19.86 19.49
C LYS A 1124 11.06 -19.29 18.62
N ASP A 1125 10.50 -18.18 19.07
CA ASP A 1125 9.49 -17.42 18.35
C ASP A 1125 10.14 -16.70 17.17
N ASP A 1126 10.48 -17.42 16.09
CA ASP A 1126 11.31 -16.94 14.99
C ASP A 1126 10.95 -17.64 13.67
N ARG A 1127 10.64 -16.87 12.63
CA ARG A 1127 10.23 -17.36 11.30
C ARG A 1127 11.33 -18.16 10.61
N SER A 1128 12.60 -17.92 10.92
CA SER A 1128 13.68 -18.78 10.40
C SER A 1128 13.64 -20.20 10.97
N SER A 1129 12.84 -20.45 12.01
CA SER A 1129 12.70 -21.73 12.72
C SER A 1129 11.35 -22.40 12.39
N TYR A 1130 10.99 -22.47 11.11
CA TYR A 1130 9.67 -22.89 10.63
C TYR A 1130 9.22 -24.28 11.12
N GLU A 1131 10.11 -25.24 11.36
CA GLU A 1131 9.77 -26.55 11.98
C GLU A 1131 8.99 -26.41 13.30
N TYR A 1132 9.15 -25.29 14.02
CA TYR A 1132 8.46 -24.97 15.26
C TYR A 1132 7.37 -23.88 15.10
N THR A 1133 7.50 -23.00 14.10
CA THR A 1133 6.66 -21.78 13.93
C THR A 1133 5.68 -21.80 12.76
N ASP A 1134 5.67 -22.89 11.98
CA ASP A 1134 4.70 -23.16 10.90
C ASP A 1134 3.38 -23.75 11.45
N LYS A 1135 2.33 -23.77 10.61
CA LYS A 1135 0.92 -23.94 11.02
C LYS A 1135 0.24 -25.15 10.38
N PHE A 1136 -0.43 -25.95 11.21
CA PHE A 1136 -1.13 -27.21 10.85
C PHE A 1136 -2.54 -27.24 11.44
#